data_AF-A0AAV0F3R8-F1
#
_entry.id   AF-A0AAV0F3R8-F1
#
_cell.length_a   1.000
_cell.length_b   1.000
_cell.length_c   1.000
_cell.angle_alpha   90.00
_cell.angle_beta   90.00
_cell.angle_gamma   90.00
#
_symmetry.space_group_name_H-M   'P 1'
#
loop_
_entity.id
_entity.type
_entity.pdbx_description
1 polymer ?
#
loop_
_entity_poly.entity_id
_entity_poly.type
_entity_poly.pdbx_seq_one_letter_code
_entity_poly.pdbx_strand_id
1 'polypeptide(L)'
;MATVKSSRSRTHAAVTPAKYANRDTGTKLEEKLTVFNSDSFDADSFVQSKCHSLNEKEIRQLCSSLVDLKKASAEEMRRSVYANYTAFIRTSKEISDLEGELSSMKRLLSTQANLINNLAEGVHVDSLSDTSPYNATNDTLNDKTREPSEIEEWLAEFSDNLDVLLAERRIDEALSSLDEGEKIALEAKQKSTLSPRVLLSLQTTITKRRKKLADQLADIAFQTSTRGAELRAAIVALKKLGDGPRAHSLLLNAHHKRYQYNMQSFRPSSTTYGGAYTAALSQLVFSAISQAASDSLTIFGKEPAYTSELVVWANKKTEDFAVLVKRHALSSSAAAGGLRAAAECVQIAFGHCTLLEARGLALCPVLLKLFRPSVEQALEANLKRIEESTSALAAADDWELTNPPSSFRQSAMYQHKLSSSAHRFYLMVQDFFEDVGPLVSMQLGGKAMDGLFEVFNAYVNTLIKALPGSLEEETEFDGLTNKIVRMAETEAQQITLLANATLLADELLPRASMKLSSFSQANYKDEHQLRTDRQSRLPEQREWKKRLVSTVDKLKDSFCQLHALELIFNEDGDSNLTADMYINLDGNADEIEWLPSQIFQGLFLKLNTIASIAADMFVGRERFATLLLMRLVETVMLWLSQDQSFWDDIQEGPRPLGPVGLQQFYLDMTFVRYFASQGRYFSRNLNRIVGDIRSRAVSAFSSTGMDPLSVLPEEDWFTDICQDAVDRLSGRPRVANGERDLNSPTASVSAQSISSVKSHGSY
;
A
#
# COMPACT_ATOMS: atom_id res chain seq x y z
N MET A 1 64.46 34.85 34.07
CA MET A 1 63.80 35.62 32.99
C MET A 1 62.81 34.68 32.32
N ALA A 2 61.54 34.72 32.71
CA ALA A 2 60.43 35.41 32.01
C ALA A 2 59.99 34.61 30.75
N THR A 3 58.97 33.74 30.80
CA THR A 3 57.48 33.88 30.88
C THR A 3 56.77 33.62 29.55
N VAL A 4 55.75 32.75 29.64
CA VAL A 4 54.73 32.32 28.67
C VAL A 4 53.80 33.47 28.23
N LYS A 5 53.39 33.51 26.94
CA LYS A 5 52.17 34.21 26.42
C LYS A 5 51.70 33.51 25.12
N SER A 6 50.48 32.97 25.01
CA SER A 6 49.13 33.58 24.97
C SER A 6 48.69 34.02 23.56
N SER A 7 47.67 33.31 23.06
CA SER A 7 46.91 33.55 21.83
C SER A 7 46.04 34.81 21.95
N ARG A 8 45.95 35.60 20.87
CA ARG A 8 45.06 36.76 20.75
C ARG A 8 44.04 36.56 19.63
N SER A 9 42.78 36.78 20.00
CA SER A 9 41.60 36.99 19.16
C SER A 9 41.44 38.46 18.76
N ARG A 10 40.78 38.72 17.62
CA ARG A 10 39.99 39.93 17.28
C ARG A 10 39.27 39.71 15.93
N THR A 11 37.94 39.54 15.95
CA THR A 11 36.85 40.51 15.66
C THR A 11 36.44 40.57 14.18
N HIS A 12 35.22 40.12 13.88
CA HIS A 12 34.45 40.52 12.69
C HIS A 12 33.01 40.89 13.09
N ALA A 13 32.48 41.86 12.34
CA ALA A 13 31.33 42.69 12.62
C ALA A 13 29.96 41.98 12.56
N ALA A 14 29.01 42.51 13.31
CA ALA A 14 27.61 42.11 13.34
C ALA A 14 26.78 42.90 12.31
N VAL A 15 25.94 42.18 11.56
CA VAL A 15 24.76 42.69 10.82
C VAL A 15 23.56 41.84 11.24
N THR A 16 22.49 42.53 11.61
CA THR A 16 21.26 42.05 12.25
C THR A 16 20.28 41.40 11.27
N PRO A 17 19.52 40.35 11.66
CA PRO A 17 18.25 40.00 11.01
C PRO A 17 17.04 40.40 11.88
N ALA A 18 15.98 40.85 11.20
CA ALA A 18 14.71 41.29 11.77
C ALA A 18 13.93 40.15 12.46
N LYS A 19 13.36 40.45 13.62
CA LYS A 19 12.52 39.54 14.43
C LYS A 19 11.07 39.57 13.96
N TYR A 20 10.55 38.37 13.69
CA TYR A 20 9.13 38.07 13.62
C TYR A 20 8.43 38.38 14.95
N ALA A 21 7.37 39.17 14.90
CA ALA A 21 6.44 39.42 15.99
C ALA A 21 5.18 38.59 15.75
N ASN A 22 5.09 37.36 16.30
CA ASN A 22 3.79 36.71 16.47
C ASN A 22 3.76 35.57 17.52
N ARG A 23 4.78 35.45 18.38
CA ARG A 23 4.87 34.37 19.39
C ARG A 23 4.48 34.80 20.82
N ASP A 24 4.18 36.09 21.01
CA ASP A 24 3.91 36.70 22.33
C ASP A 24 2.43 36.75 22.71
N THR A 25 1.50 36.30 21.86
CA THR A 25 0.05 36.36 22.11
C THR A 25 -0.48 35.13 22.84
N GLY A 26 -0.02 33.92 22.48
CA GLY A 26 -0.45 32.66 23.10
C GLY A 26 0.02 32.49 24.56
N THR A 27 1.29 32.83 24.84
CA THR A 27 1.88 32.78 26.19
C THR A 27 1.21 33.78 27.15
N LYS A 28 0.79 34.94 26.64
CA LYS A 28 0.03 35.96 27.41
C LYS A 28 -1.39 35.52 27.77
N LEU A 29 -1.97 34.58 27.04
CA LEU A 29 -3.34 34.12 27.26
C LEU A 29 -3.37 33.02 28.34
N GLU A 30 -2.45 32.05 28.28
CA GLU A 30 -2.28 31.03 29.33
C GLU A 30 -2.02 31.68 30.70
N GLU A 31 -1.12 32.65 30.78
CA GLU A 31 -0.83 33.38 32.02
C GLU A 31 -2.07 34.09 32.59
N LYS A 32 -2.94 34.65 31.73
CA LYS A 32 -4.18 35.33 32.12
C LYS A 32 -5.28 34.36 32.58
N LEU A 33 -5.28 33.12 32.09
CA LEU A 33 -6.25 32.09 32.45
C LEU A 33 -5.91 31.38 33.77
N THR A 34 -4.63 31.36 34.17
CA THR A 34 -4.17 30.65 35.39
C THR A 34 -4.90 31.05 36.67
N VAL A 35 -5.29 32.32 36.81
CA VAL A 35 -5.99 32.83 38.00
C VAL A 35 -7.41 32.26 38.10
N PHE A 36 -8.06 31.99 36.96
CA PHE A 36 -9.44 31.50 36.89
C PHE A 36 -9.55 29.96 36.87
N ASN A 37 -8.44 29.25 36.64
CA ASN A 37 -8.39 27.78 36.63
C ASN A 37 -8.17 27.16 38.03
N SER A 38 -8.11 27.98 39.08
CA SER A 38 -7.94 27.49 40.46
C SER A 38 -9.27 27.05 41.05
N ASP A 39 -9.32 25.83 41.60
CA ASP A 39 -10.48 25.28 42.32
C ASP A 39 -10.87 26.08 43.58
N SER A 40 -10.07 27.08 43.97
CA SER A 40 -10.25 27.95 45.14
C SER A 40 -10.49 29.43 44.79
N PHE A 41 -10.85 29.73 43.55
CA PHE A 41 -11.07 31.10 43.07
C PHE A 41 -12.27 31.77 43.77
N ASP A 42 -12.07 32.99 44.29
CA ASP A 42 -13.10 33.84 44.88
C ASP A 42 -13.29 35.13 44.05
N ALA A 43 -14.48 35.25 43.45
CA ALA A 43 -14.83 36.37 42.58
C ALA A 43 -14.91 37.71 43.33
N ASP A 44 -15.39 37.72 44.58
CA ASP A 44 -15.57 38.96 45.34
C ASP A 44 -14.22 39.53 45.79
N SER A 45 -13.32 38.66 46.26
CA SER A 45 -11.94 39.02 46.58
C SER A 45 -11.15 39.49 45.34
N PHE A 46 -11.36 38.83 44.19
CA PHE A 46 -10.74 39.23 42.92
C PHE A 46 -11.17 40.64 42.50
N VAL A 47 -12.47 40.93 42.52
CA VAL A 47 -13.01 42.25 42.17
C VAL A 47 -12.56 43.32 43.16
N GLN A 48 -12.57 43.03 44.47
CA GLN A 48 -12.11 43.97 45.49
C GLN A 48 -10.63 44.30 45.37
N SER A 49 -9.77 43.31 45.11
CA SER A 49 -8.32 43.55 44.97
C SER A 49 -7.96 44.33 43.70
N LYS A 50 -8.74 44.14 42.62
CA LYS A 50 -8.43 44.71 41.30
C LYS A 50 -9.11 46.04 41.03
N CYS A 51 -10.32 46.25 41.50
CA CYS A 51 -11.10 47.47 41.20
C CYS A 51 -10.85 48.62 42.18
N HIS A 52 -10.28 48.38 43.37
CA HIS A 52 -10.08 49.43 44.37
C HIS A 52 -8.99 50.45 44.00
N SER A 53 -8.13 50.13 43.03
CA SER A 53 -6.99 50.96 42.59
C SER A 53 -7.10 51.50 41.16
N LEU A 54 -8.20 51.21 40.44
CA LEU A 54 -8.34 51.55 39.02
C LEU A 54 -9.30 52.73 38.79
N ASN A 55 -8.97 53.57 37.80
CA ASN A 55 -9.85 54.63 37.35
C ASN A 55 -10.94 54.09 36.39
N GLU A 56 -11.98 54.90 36.10
CA GLU A 56 -13.12 54.48 35.28
C GLU A 56 -12.73 53.94 33.89
N LYS A 57 -11.69 54.52 33.26
CA LYS A 57 -11.20 54.07 31.95
C LYS A 57 -10.50 52.72 32.05
N GLU A 58 -9.71 52.51 33.09
CA GLU A 58 -9.05 51.24 33.37
C GLU A 58 -10.04 50.13 33.74
N ILE A 59 -11.13 50.46 34.43
CA ILE A 59 -12.22 49.52 34.72
C ILE A 59 -12.91 49.09 33.42
N ARG A 60 -13.24 50.01 32.51
CA ARG A 60 -13.81 49.65 31.20
C ARG A 60 -12.87 48.78 30.37
N GLN A 61 -11.57 49.09 30.38
CA GLN A 61 -10.56 48.28 29.70
C GLN A 61 -10.44 46.88 30.31
N LEU A 62 -10.53 46.76 31.64
CA LEU A 62 -10.55 45.48 32.33
C LEU A 62 -11.80 44.66 31.96
N CYS A 63 -12.98 45.28 31.94
CA CYS A 63 -14.22 44.62 31.51
C CYS A 63 -14.12 44.12 30.06
N SER A 64 -13.63 44.94 29.12
CA SER A 64 -13.41 44.51 27.73
C SER A 64 -12.45 43.32 27.67
N SER A 65 -11.33 43.40 28.41
CA SER A 65 -10.33 42.33 28.44
C SER A 65 -10.89 41.02 29.03
N LEU A 66 -11.80 41.10 30.00
CA LEU A 66 -12.47 39.93 30.58
C LEU A 66 -13.51 39.33 29.63
N VAL A 67 -14.20 40.15 28.84
CA VAL A 67 -15.12 39.68 27.78
C VAL A 67 -14.35 38.95 26.68
N ASP A 68 -13.22 39.52 26.23
CA ASP A 68 -12.35 38.89 25.24
C ASP A 68 -11.76 37.56 25.77
N LEU A 69 -11.35 37.54 27.04
CA LEU A 69 -10.86 36.33 27.70
C LEU A 69 -11.95 35.25 27.84
N LYS A 70 -13.19 35.65 28.15
CA LYS A 70 -14.34 34.74 28.20
C LYS A 70 -14.63 34.13 26.82
N LYS A 71 -14.58 34.94 25.76
CA LYS A 71 -14.75 34.46 24.37
C LYS A 71 -13.66 33.45 23.99
N ALA A 72 -12.40 33.80 24.25
CA ALA A 72 -11.26 32.92 23.99
C ALA A 72 -11.33 31.60 24.80
N SER A 73 -11.75 31.66 26.07
CA SER A 73 -11.90 30.48 26.93
C SER A 73 -13.04 29.57 26.48
N ALA A 74 -14.18 30.13 26.05
CA ALA A 74 -15.29 29.35 25.52
C ALA A 74 -14.92 28.65 24.21
N GLU A 75 -14.18 29.32 23.33
CA GLU A 75 -13.66 28.71 22.10
C GLU A 75 -12.64 27.61 22.39
N GLU A 76 -11.76 27.80 23.38
CA GLU A 76 -10.78 26.78 23.77
C GLU A 76 -11.43 25.55 24.39
N MET A 77 -12.43 25.75 25.27
CA MET A 77 -13.24 24.66 25.81
C MET A 77 -13.96 23.90 24.69
N ARG A 78 -14.52 24.62 23.71
CA ARG A 78 -15.16 24.04 22.52
C ARG A 78 -14.15 23.23 21.70
N ARG A 79 -12.97 23.78 21.39
CA ARG A 79 -11.88 23.10 20.68
C ARG A 79 -11.43 21.83 21.41
N SER A 80 -11.20 21.90 22.72
CA SER A 80 -10.78 20.78 23.55
C SER A 80 -11.83 19.66 23.61
N VAL A 81 -13.11 20.02 23.74
CA VAL A 81 -14.21 19.03 23.74
C VAL A 81 -14.34 18.37 22.36
N TYR A 82 -14.26 19.13 21.25
CA TYR A 82 -14.31 18.56 19.89
C TYR A 82 -13.12 17.68 19.56
N ALA A 83 -11.89 18.10 19.90
CA ALA A 83 -10.66 17.35 19.64
C ALA A 83 -10.63 16.01 20.38
N ASN A 84 -11.15 15.98 21.62
CA ASN A 84 -11.11 14.79 22.47
C ASN A 84 -12.40 13.95 22.41
N TYR A 85 -13.42 14.37 21.67
CA TYR A 85 -14.71 13.65 21.62
C TYR A 85 -14.55 12.23 21.08
N THR A 86 -13.82 12.06 19.97
CA THR A 86 -13.57 10.73 19.37
C THR A 86 -12.68 9.87 20.26
N ALA A 87 -11.67 10.47 20.90
CA ALA A 87 -10.80 9.80 21.87
C ALA A 87 -11.57 9.36 23.12
N PHE A 88 -12.51 10.16 23.62
CA PHE A 88 -13.38 9.83 24.74
C PHE A 88 -14.35 8.68 24.42
N ILE A 89 -14.98 8.72 23.25
CA ILE A 89 -15.87 7.64 22.79
C ILE A 89 -15.09 6.34 22.55
N ARG A 90 -13.89 6.43 21.97
CA ARG A 90 -13.02 5.28 21.72
C ARG A 90 -12.48 4.68 23.03
N THR A 91 -11.97 5.51 23.94
CA THR A 91 -11.48 5.04 25.25
C THR A 91 -12.62 4.45 26.10
N SER A 92 -13.81 5.05 26.09
CA SER A 92 -14.99 4.48 26.77
C SER A 92 -15.39 3.12 26.19
N LYS A 93 -15.29 2.94 24.87
CA LYS A 93 -15.58 1.66 24.21
C LYS A 93 -14.50 0.60 24.48
N GLU A 94 -13.22 0.98 24.42
CA GLU A 94 -12.08 0.10 24.74
C GLU A 94 -12.10 -0.35 26.21
N ILE A 95 -12.49 0.53 27.15
CA ILE A 95 -12.69 0.17 28.56
C ILE A 95 -13.79 -0.88 28.69
N SER A 96 -14.90 -0.71 27.97
CA SER A 96 -16.02 -1.66 27.98
C SER A 96 -15.65 -3.02 27.36
N ASP A 97 -14.87 -3.03 26.28
CA ASP A 97 -14.36 -4.25 25.65
C ASP A 97 -13.36 -4.99 26.58
N LEU A 98 -12.46 -4.26 27.25
CA LEU A 98 -11.53 -4.79 28.24
C LEU A 98 -12.23 -5.40 29.46
N GLU A 99 -13.32 -4.81 29.94
CA GLU A 99 -14.15 -5.40 31.00
C GLU A 99 -14.78 -6.74 30.56
N GLY A 100 -15.15 -6.85 29.27
CA GLY A 100 -15.62 -8.09 28.66
C GLY A 100 -14.53 -9.18 28.61
N GLU A 101 -13.31 -8.82 28.22
CA GLU A 101 -12.16 -9.73 28.18
C GLU A 101 -11.73 -10.19 29.58
N LEU A 102 -11.69 -9.29 30.56
CA LEU A 102 -11.39 -9.61 31.96
C LEU A 102 -12.40 -10.60 32.54
N SER A 103 -13.68 -10.43 32.20
CA SER A 103 -14.76 -11.35 32.58
C SER A 103 -14.58 -12.73 31.95
N SER A 104 -14.11 -12.80 30.70
CA SER A 104 -13.80 -14.07 30.02
C SER A 104 -12.58 -14.77 30.61
N MET A 105 -11.52 -14.02 30.94
CA MET A 105 -10.31 -14.54 31.59
C MET A 105 -10.61 -15.08 32.99
N LYS A 106 -11.43 -14.38 33.78
CA LYS A 106 -11.89 -14.85 35.09
C LYS A 106 -12.65 -16.18 34.98
N ARG A 107 -13.48 -16.35 33.95
CA ARG A 107 -14.20 -17.61 33.67
C ARG A 107 -13.25 -18.74 33.29
N LEU A 108 -12.25 -18.47 32.44
CA LEU A 108 -11.22 -19.45 32.03
C LEU A 108 -10.34 -19.89 33.21
N LEU A 109 -9.87 -18.95 34.02
CA LEU A 109 -9.09 -19.26 35.23
C LEU A 109 -9.89 -20.08 36.24
N SER A 110 -11.19 -19.78 36.40
CA SER A 110 -12.08 -20.57 37.26
C SER A 110 -12.29 -21.99 36.73
N THR A 111 -12.42 -22.18 35.41
CA THR A 111 -12.52 -23.52 34.80
C THR A 111 -11.23 -24.32 34.94
N GLN A 112 -10.08 -23.66 34.81
CA GLN A 112 -8.77 -24.30 34.93
C GLN A 112 -8.41 -24.62 36.38
N ALA A 113 -8.80 -23.77 37.34
CA ALA A 113 -8.72 -24.07 38.78
C ALA A 113 -9.58 -25.29 39.16
N ASN A 114 -10.78 -25.42 38.59
CA ASN A 114 -11.63 -26.59 38.81
C ASN A 114 -11.01 -27.88 38.22
N LEU A 115 -10.35 -27.83 37.06
CA LEU A 115 -9.63 -28.97 36.48
C LEU A 115 -8.42 -29.38 37.32
N ILE A 116 -7.66 -28.43 37.84
CA ILE A 116 -6.49 -28.69 38.69
C ILE A 116 -6.92 -29.31 40.04
N ASN A 117 -8.04 -28.85 40.62
CA ASN A 117 -8.59 -29.44 41.83
C ASN A 117 -9.09 -30.88 41.61
N ASN A 118 -9.66 -31.19 40.44
CA ASN A 118 -10.06 -32.56 40.07
C ASN A 118 -8.87 -33.50 39.80
N LEU A 119 -7.73 -32.97 39.35
CA LEU A 119 -6.49 -33.73 39.15
C LEU A 119 -5.70 -33.96 40.45
N ALA A 120 -5.93 -33.13 41.48
CA ALA A 120 -5.24 -33.22 42.76
C ALA A 120 -5.85 -34.24 43.74
N GLU A 121 -7.04 -34.78 43.47
CA GLU A 121 -7.74 -35.74 44.36
C GLU A 121 -7.52 -37.23 44.01
N GLY A 122 -6.78 -37.55 42.94
CA GLY A 122 -6.56 -38.92 42.50
C GLY A 122 -5.09 -39.33 42.47
N VAL A 123 -4.59 -39.92 43.56
CA VAL A 123 -3.69 -41.10 43.63
C VAL A 123 -3.04 -41.19 45.03
N HIS A 124 -3.29 -42.30 45.74
CA HIS A 124 -2.45 -42.77 46.84
C HIS A 124 -1.89 -44.17 46.52
N VAL A 125 -0.59 -44.25 46.79
CA VAL A 125 0.54 -45.19 46.67
C VAL A 125 0.33 -46.67 47.09
N ASP A 126 1.15 -47.58 46.52
CA ASP A 126 2.05 -48.60 47.15
C ASP A 126 2.13 -49.93 46.36
N SER A 127 3.21 -50.73 46.27
CA SER A 127 4.63 -50.74 46.67
C SER A 127 5.28 -52.05 46.14
N LEU A 128 6.61 -52.08 45.89
CA LEU A 128 7.58 -53.23 46.00
C LEU A 128 7.39 -54.45 45.02
N SER A 129 8.35 -55.30 44.62
CA SER A 129 9.80 -55.60 44.79
C SER A 129 10.12 -56.86 43.92
N ASP A 130 11.15 -56.92 43.06
CA ASP A 130 12.45 -57.65 43.19
C ASP A 130 12.62 -59.05 42.49
N THR A 131 13.87 -59.37 42.08
CA THR A 131 14.51 -60.67 41.66
C THR A 131 14.22 -61.24 40.24
N SER A 132 15.12 -61.86 39.42
CA SER A 132 16.50 -62.41 39.48
C SER A 132 17.05 -62.73 38.03
N PRO A 133 18.37 -62.96 37.80
CA PRO A 133 19.02 -63.33 36.51
C PRO A 133 19.63 -64.77 36.44
N TYR A 134 20.35 -65.11 35.34
CA TYR A 134 21.25 -66.28 35.02
C TYR A 134 20.62 -67.50 34.26
N ASN A 135 21.26 -68.32 33.40
CA ASN A 135 22.63 -68.85 33.14
C ASN A 135 22.73 -69.37 31.66
N ALA A 136 23.84 -69.29 30.88
CA ALA A 136 25.13 -70.05 30.84
C ALA A 136 25.08 -71.51 30.34
N THR A 137 25.93 -71.89 29.37
CA THR A 137 26.85 -73.07 29.42
C THR A 137 27.74 -73.19 28.16
N ASN A 138 29.02 -73.52 28.41
CA ASN A 138 30.03 -74.01 27.47
C ASN A 138 29.95 -75.55 27.37
N ASP A 139 30.50 -76.17 26.31
CA ASP A 139 31.79 -76.91 26.34
C ASP A 139 31.96 -77.99 25.23
N THR A 140 33.23 -78.23 24.86
CA THR A 140 33.86 -79.49 24.39
C THR A 140 34.11 -79.81 22.88
N LEU A 141 35.37 -79.57 22.49
CA LEU A 141 36.41 -80.34 21.73
C LEU A 141 36.12 -81.54 20.78
N ASN A 142 36.96 -81.53 19.71
CA ASN A 142 37.61 -82.62 18.93
C ASN A 142 36.88 -83.24 17.71
N ASP A 143 37.46 -83.15 16.50
CA ASP A 143 38.01 -84.30 15.74
C ASP A 143 38.69 -83.84 14.41
N LYS A 144 39.53 -84.74 13.90
CA LYS A 144 40.68 -84.60 13.01
C LYS A 144 40.41 -84.16 11.56
N THR A 145 41.49 -83.63 10.99
CA THR A 145 41.90 -83.60 9.58
C THR A 145 41.16 -84.61 8.71
N ARG A 146 40.27 -84.10 7.85
CA ARG A 146 39.62 -84.83 6.76
C ARG A 146 40.06 -84.14 5.48
N GLU A 147 40.57 -84.91 4.52
CA GLU A 147 40.94 -84.38 3.20
C GLU A 147 39.74 -83.60 2.62
N PRO A 148 40.00 -82.38 2.08
CA PRO A 148 38.93 -81.55 1.57
C PRO A 148 38.20 -82.29 0.45
N SER A 149 36.88 -82.37 0.54
CA SER A 149 36.05 -82.81 -0.58
C SER A 149 36.29 -81.89 -1.79
N GLU A 150 36.07 -82.35 -3.03
CA GLU A 150 36.21 -81.54 -4.27
C GLU A 150 35.50 -80.17 -4.16
N ILE A 151 34.45 -80.08 -3.33
CA ILE A 151 33.70 -78.86 -3.06
C ILE A 151 34.40 -77.92 -2.05
N GLU A 152 35.13 -78.46 -1.07
CA GLU A 152 35.95 -77.68 -0.14
C GLU A 152 37.23 -77.15 -0.81
N GLU A 153 37.82 -77.90 -1.75
CA GLU A 153 38.90 -77.42 -2.63
C GLU A 153 38.39 -76.33 -3.57
N TRP A 154 37.24 -76.55 -4.23
CA TRP A 154 36.61 -75.52 -5.05
C TRP A 154 36.26 -74.25 -4.25
N LEU A 155 35.81 -74.40 -3.00
CA LEU A 155 35.56 -73.28 -2.08
C LEU A 155 36.83 -72.49 -1.76
N ALA A 156 37.96 -73.18 -1.55
CA ALA A 156 39.26 -72.55 -1.33
C ALA A 156 39.73 -71.83 -2.59
N GLU A 157 39.65 -72.49 -3.75
CA GLU A 157 40.03 -71.94 -5.06
C GLU A 157 39.16 -70.73 -5.43
N PHE A 158 37.85 -70.79 -5.19
CA PHE A 158 36.93 -69.66 -5.32
C PHE A 158 37.34 -68.47 -4.45
N SER A 159 37.70 -68.73 -3.19
CA SER A 159 38.11 -67.71 -2.23
C SER A 159 39.43 -67.04 -2.62
N ASP A 160 40.39 -67.83 -3.11
CA ASP A 160 41.72 -67.38 -3.54
C ASP A 160 41.65 -66.60 -4.85
N ASN A 161 40.92 -67.12 -5.84
CA ASN A 161 40.68 -66.42 -7.11
C ASN A 161 40.02 -65.07 -6.89
N LEU A 162 39.04 -64.99 -5.98
CA LEU A 162 38.40 -63.73 -5.66
C LEU A 162 39.37 -62.76 -4.96
N ASP A 163 40.24 -63.23 -4.07
CA ASP A 163 41.26 -62.38 -3.46
C ASP A 163 42.28 -61.84 -4.46
N VAL A 164 42.66 -62.62 -5.48
CA VAL A 164 43.49 -62.18 -6.60
C VAL A 164 42.78 -61.09 -7.41
N LEU A 165 41.51 -61.33 -7.80
CA LEU A 165 40.73 -60.34 -8.55
C LEU A 165 40.53 -59.04 -7.77
N LEU A 166 40.33 -59.12 -6.44
CA LEU A 166 40.25 -57.95 -5.56
C LEU A 166 41.58 -57.21 -5.45
N ALA A 167 42.71 -57.92 -5.42
CA ALA A 167 44.04 -57.31 -5.40
C ALA A 167 44.37 -56.61 -6.73
N GLU A 168 44.00 -57.22 -7.87
CA GLU A 168 44.19 -56.68 -9.21
C GLU A 168 43.19 -55.57 -9.60
N ARG A 169 42.21 -55.27 -8.73
CA ARG A 169 41.11 -54.32 -8.97
C ARG A 169 40.25 -54.65 -10.20
N ARG A 170 40.14 -55.94 -10.55
CA ARG A 170 39.30 -56.43 -11.65
C ARG A 170 37.85 -56.58 -11.19
N ILE A 171 37.20 -55.43 -10.97
CA ILE A 171 35.88 -55.33 -10.30
C ILE A 171 34.80 -56.14 -11.03
N ASP A 172 34.67 -56.02 -12.36
CA ASP A 172 33.62 -56.72 -13.12
C ASP A 172 33.75 -58.24 -13.08
N GLU A 173 34.99 -58.74 -13.06
CA GLU A 173 35.29 -60.17 -12.96
C GLU A 173 35.08 -60.70 -11.54
N ALA A 174 35.41 -59.88 -10.53
CA ALA A 174 35.09 -60.18 -9.13
C ALA A 174 33.58 -60.24 -8.88
N LEU A 175 32.80 -59.33 -9.49
CA LEU A 175 31.33 -59.36 -9.45
C LEU A 175 30.78 -60.63 -10.12
N SER A 176 31.25 -60.94 -11.33
CA SER A 176 30.82 -62.14 -12.08
C SER A 176 31.14 -63.44 -11.32
N SER A 177 32.30 -63.50 -10.68
CA SER A 177 32.70 -64.64 -9.83
C SER A 177 31.78 -64.78 -8.62
N LEU A 178 31.44 -63.67 -7.94
CA LEU A 178 30.50 -63.67 -6.82
C LEU A 178 29.09 -64.12 -7.23
N ASP A 179 28.59 -63.67 -8.39
CA ASP A 179 27.29 -64.06 -8.93
C ASP A 179 27.23 -65.57 -9.22
N GLU A 180 28.30 -66.13 -9.81
CA GLU A 180 28.39 -67.58 -10.05
C GLU A 180 28.45 -68.37 -8.74
N GLY A 181 29.20 -67.88 -7.74
CA GLY A 181 29.22 -68.49 -6.40
C GLY A 181 27.85 -68.50 -5.72
N GLU A 182 27.08 -67.42 -5.86
CA GLU A 182 25.72 -67.31 -5.31
C GLU A 182 24.72 -68.20 -6.04
N LYS A 183 24.84 -68.31 -7.37
CA LYS A 183 24.05 -69.24 -8.18
C LYS A 183 24.31 -70.70 -7.77
N ILE A 184 25.57 -71.09 -7.59
CA ILE A 184 25.95 -72.43 -7.12
C ILE A 184 25.36 -72.70 -5.72
N ALA A 185 25.40 -71.71 -4.82
CA ALA A 185 24.80 -71.83 -3.49
C ALA A 185 23.26 -71.99 -3.55
N LEU A 186 22.59 -71.28 -4.46
CA LEU A 186 21.14 -71.40 -4.68
C LEU A 186 20.76 -72.75 -5.28
N GLU A 187 21.48 -73.21 -6.30
CA GLU A 187 21.26 -74.52 -6.92
C GLU A 187 21.48 -75.66 -5.94
N ALA A 188 22.52 -75.56 -5.11
CA ALA A 188 22.80 -76.55 -4.07
C ALA A 188 21.72 -76.60 -2.99
N LYS A 189 21.14 -75.44 -2.65
CA LYS A 189 20.01 -75.33 -1.72
C LYS A 189 18.73 -75.97 -2.29
N GLN A 190 18.48 -75.81 -3.59
CA GLN A 190 17.27 -76.30 -4.25
C GLN A 190 17.33 -77.80 -4.55
N LYS A 191 18.50 -78.31 -4.95
CA LYS A 191 18.74 -79.71 -5.29
C LYS A 191 19.13 -80.57 -4.09
N SER A 192 19.29 -79.97 -2.89
CA SER A 192 19.79 -80.62 -1.67
C SER A 192 21.10 -81.40 -1.88
N THR A 193 21.96 -80.91 -2.77
CA THR A 193 23.20 -81.61 -3.19
C THR A 193 24.36 -81.41 -2.23
N LEU A 194 24.30 -80.41 -1.35
CA LEU A 194 25.33 -80.12 -0.35
C LEU A 194 24.82 -80.37 1.07
N SER A 195 25.73 -80.77 1.97
CA SER A 195 25.41 -80.86 3.40
C SER A 195 25.07 -79.45 3.96
N PRO A 196 24.18 -79.35 4.96
CA PRO A 196 23.79 -78.06 5.55
C PRO A 196 24.98 -77.23 6.06
N ARG A 197 26.02 -77.90 6.58
CA ARG A 197 27.24 -77.26 7.12
C ARG A 197 28.10 -76.62 6.02
N VAL A 198 28.28 -77.31 4.89
CA VAL A 198 29.06 -76.81 3.74
C VAL A 198 28.33 -75.66 3.06
N LEU A 199 27.00 -75.76 2.94
CA LEU A 199 26.17 -74.69 2.39
C LEU A 199 26.23 -73.41 3.25
N LEU A 200 26.18 -73.54 4.58
CA LEU A 200 26.41 -72.43 5.52
C LEU A 200 27.80 -71.82 5.37
N SER A 201 28.84 -72.66 5.24
CA SER A 201 30.23 -72.20 5.03
C SER A 201 30.38 -71.40 3.73
N LEU A 202 29.81 -71.89 2.62
CA LEU A 202 29.79 -71.21 1.33
C LEU A 202 29.06 -69.87 1.41
N GLN A 203 27.86 -69.83 1.99
CA GLN A 203 27.11 -68.59 2.19
C GLN A 203 27.87 -67.58 3.07
N THR A 204 28.53 -68.05 4.13
CA THR A 204 29.34 -67.20 5.01
C THR A 204 30.57 -66.64 4.27
N THR A 205 31.19 -67.44 3.42
CA THR A 205 32.35 -67.01 2.61
C THR A 205 31.94 -65.99 1.57
N ILE A 206 30.87 -66.25 0.80
CA ILE A 206 30.31 -65.32 -0.19
C ILE A 206 29.96 -63.98 0.47
N THR A 207 29.24 -64.00 1.60
CA THR A 207 28.87 -62.77 2.32
C THR A 207 30.08 -61.99 2.84
N LYS A 208 31.08 -62.69 3.41
CA LYS A 208 32.34 -62.06 3.86
C LYS A 208 33.09 -61.39 2.71
N ARG A 209 33.22 -62.08 1.57
CA ARG A 209 33.95 -61.57 0.41
C ARG A 209 33.20 -60.44 -0.29
N ARG A 210 31.87 -60.54 -0.40
CA ARG A 210 30.98 -59.46 -0.86
C ARG A 210 31.18 -58.19 -0.04
N LYS A 211 31.21 -58.32 1.29
CA LYS A 211 31.47 -57.20 2.19
C LYS A 211 32.86 -56.60 1.97
N LYS A 212 33.91 -57.42 1.82
CA LYS A 212 35.28 -56.96 1.53
C LYS A 212 35.35 -56.16 0.22
N LEU A 213 34.71 -56.64 -0.85
CA LEU A 213 34.62 -55.91 -2.12
C LEU A 213 33.83 -54.60 -1.97
N ALA A 214 32.70 -54.62 -1.26
CA ALA A 214 31.93 -53.40 -1.00
C ALA A 214 32.73 -52.36 -0.20
N ASP A 215 33.51 -52.77 0.80
CA ASP A 215 34.38 -51.86 1.55
C ASP A 215 35.48 -51.26 0.67
N GLN A 216 36.13 -52.06 -0.20
CA GLN A 216 37.11 -51.53 -1.16
C GLN A 216 36.51 -50.54 -2.16
N LEU A 217 35.31 -50.83 -2.69
CA LEU A 217 34.61 -49.91 -3.59
C LEU A 217 34.19 -48.62 -2.88
N ALA A 218 33.77 -48.72 -1.61
CA ALA A 218 33.45 -47.57 -0.79
C ALA A 218 34.68 -46.68 -0.55
N ASP A 219 35.85 -47.28 -0.29
CA ASP A 219 37.11 -46.55 -0.15
C ASP A 219 37.51 -45.83 -1.44
N ILE A 220 37.34 -46.48 -2.60
CA ILE A 220 37.58 -45.86 -3.92
C ILE A 220 36.64 -44.67 -4.12
N ALA A 221 35.35 -44.82 -3.82
CA ALA A 221 34.37 -43.74 -3.96
C ALA A 221 34.62 -42.57 -2.99
N PHE A 222 35.24 -42.83 -1.84
CA PHE A 222 35.52 -41.80 -0.83
C PHE A 222 36.75 -40.94 -1.15
N GLN A 223 37.70 -41.47 -1.93
CA GLN A 223 38.95 -40.80 -2.30
C GLN A 223 38.69 -39.52 -3.12
N THR A 224 39.39 -38.44 -2.77
CA THR A 224 39.26 -37.12 -3.41
C THR A 224 39.83 -37.06 -4.82
N SER A 225 40.74 -37.98 -5.17
CA SER A 225 41.33 -38.12 -6.51
C SER A 225 40.40 -38.81 -7.50
N THR A 226 39.39 -39.56 -7.03
CA THR A 226 38.50 -40.35 -7.87
C THR A 226 37.61 -39.45 -8.70
N ARG A 227 37.78 -39.51 -10.03
CA ARG A 227 37.06 -38.62 -10.97
C ARG A 227 35.81 -39.30 -11.52
N GLY A 228 34.97 -38.52 -12.20
CA GLY A 228 33.57 -38.86 -12.48
C GLY A 228 33.30 -40.26 -13.05
N ALA A 229 34.11 -40.77 -13.99
CA ALA A 229 33.90 -42.10 -14.56
C ALA A 229 34.20 -43.24 -13.55
N GLU A 230 35.31 -43.14 -12.83
CA GLU A 230 35.74 -44.11 -11.81
C GLU A 230 34.77 -44.11 -10.62
N LEU A 231 34.33 -42.92 -10.19
CA LEU A 231 33.32 -42.79 -9.15
C LEU A 231 32.02 -43.49 -9.57
N ARG A 232 31.51 -43.18 -10.78
CA ARG A 232 30.28 -43.81 -11.28
C ARG A 232 30.41 -45.33 -11.38
N ALA A 233 31.56 -45.84 -11.85
CA ALA A 233 31.81 -47.29 -11.92
C ALA A 233 31.78 -47.93 -10.53
N ALA A 234 32.43 -47.33 -9.53
CA ALA A 234 32.42 -47.84 -8.15
C ALA A 234 31.01 -47.83 -7.53
N ILE A 235 30.22 -46.76 -7.74
CA ILE A 235 28.85 -46.66 -7.24
C ILE A 235 27.93 -47.68 -7.94
N VAL A 236 28.06 -47.87 -9.26
CA VAL A 236 27.29 -48.89 -10.00
C VAL A 236 27.63 -50.30 -9.51
N ALA A 237 28.92 -50.59 -9.26
CA ALA A 237 29.36 -51.86 -8.71
C ALA A 237 28.79 -52.10 -7.29
N LEU A 238 28.82 -51.09 -6.42
CA LEU A 238 28.19 -51.17 -5.08
C LEU A 238 26.69 -51.43 -5.16
N LYS A 239 25.99 -50.77 -6.08
CA LYS A 239 24.55 -51.01 -6.30
C LYS A 239 24.31 -52.46 -6.72
N LYS A 240 25.10 -52.99 -7.67
CA LYS A 240 25.01 -54.39 -8.12
C LYS A 240 25.25 -55.40 -6.99
N LEU A 241 26.12 -55.07 -6.03
CA LEU A 241 26.35 -55.88 -4.82
C LEU A 241 25.20 -55.89 -3.81
N GLY A 242 24.15 -55.11 -4.04
CA GLY A 242 23.02 -54.97 -3.13
C GLY A 242 23.20 -53.92 -2.02
N ASP A 243 24.32 -53.17 -2.01
CA ASP A 243 24.58 -52.08 -1.05
C ASP A 243 24.18 -50.71 -1.63
N GLY A 244 22.97 -50.64 -2.17
CA GLY A 244 22.41 -49.44 -2.80
C GLY A 244 22.36 -48.20 -1.89
N PRO A 245 21.92 -48.29 -0.62
CA PRO A 245 21.88 -47.15 0.28
C PRO A 245 23.27 -46.53 0.52
N ARG A 246 24.29 -47.35 0.81
CA ARG A 246 25.67 -46.86 0.99
C ARG A 246 26.21 -46.27 -0.31
N ALA A 247 25.93 -46.90 -1.46
CA ALA A 247 26.32 -46.38 -2.76
C ALA A 247 25.74 -44.98 -3.02
N HIS A 248 24.46 -44.79 -2.70
CA HIS A 248 23.80 -43.50 -2.87
C HIS A 248 24.37 -42.42 -1.94
N SER A 249 24.56 -42.73 -0.66
CA SER A 249 25.18 -41.81 0.30
C SER A 249 26.61 -41.41 -0.11
N LEU A 250 27.41 -42.36 -0.63
CA LEU A 250 28.76 -42.08 -1.13
C LEU A 250 28.74 -41.18 -2.37
N LEU A 251 27.81 -41.40 -3.30
CA LEU A 251 27.62 -40.54 -4.47
C LEU A 251 27.31 -39.09 -4.04
N LEU A 252 26.33 -38.90 -3.14
CA LEU A 252 25.98 -37.57 -2.64
C LEU A 252 27.12 -36.91 -1.88
N ASN A 253 27.88 -37.67 -1.09
CA ASN A 253 29.06 -37.16 -0.38
C ASN A 253 30.16 -36.70 -1.37
N ALA A 254 30.40 -37.44 -2.45
CA ALA A 254 31.33 -37.03 -3.48
C ALA A 254 30.89 -35.71 -4.16
N HIS A 255 29.60 -35.57 -4.50
CA HIS A 255 29.06 -34.31 -5.00
C HIS A 255 29.17 -33.17 -3.98
N HIS A 256 28.94 -33.46 -2.69
CA HIS A 256 29.08 -32.50 -1.60
C HIS A 256 30.52 -31.98 -1.47
N LYS A 257 31.52 -32.86 -1.46
CA LYS A 257 32.95 -32.49 -1.41
C LYS A 257 33.33 -31.61 -2.60
N ARG A 258 32.88 -31.96 -3.82
CA ARG A 258 33.13 -31.16 -5.02
C ARG A 258 32.47 -29.79 -4.96
N TYR A 259 31.23 -29.74 -4.46
CA TYR A 259 30.53 -28.48 -4.22
C TYR A 259 31.29 -27.59 -3.22
N GLN A 260 31.75 -28.14 -2.10
CA GLN A 260 32.53 -27.41 -1.10
C GLN A 260 33.81 -26.83 -1.70
N TYR A 261 34.54 -27.62 -2.50
CA TYR A 261 35.75 -27.15 -3.19
C TYR A 261 35.44 -25.97 -4.14
N ASN A 262 34.39 -26.10 -4.96
CA ASN A 262 33.98 -25.01 -5.85
C ASN A 262 33.54 -23.77 -5.07
N MET A 263 32.86 -23.94 -3.94
CA MET A 263 32.44 -22.83 -3.07
C MET A 263 33.64 -22.11 -2.43
N GLN A 264 34.73 -22.81 -2.10
CA GLN A 264 35.96 -22.17 -1.61
C GLN A 264 36.65 -21.33 -2.69
N SER A 265 36.54 -21.74 -3.96
CA SER A 265 37.06 -20.96 -5.10
C SER A 265 36.16 -19.78 -5.48
N PHE A 266 34.92 -19.74 -4.99
CA PHE A 266 33.97 -18.68 -5.27
C PHE A 266 34.40 -17.39 -4.56
N ARG A 267 34.91 -16.44 -5.32
CA ARG A 267 35.21 -15.09 -4.84
C ARG A 267 34.11 -14.13 -5.28
N PRO A 268 33.30 -13.60 -4.34
CA PRO A 268 32.44 -12.47 -4.65
C PRO A 268 33.33 -11.30 -5.06
N SER A 269 33.09 -10.71 -6.24
CA SER A 269 33.75 -9.44 -6.55
C SER A 269 33.17 -8.39 -5.59
N SER A 270 34.02 -7.66 -4.87
CA SER A 270 33.59 -6.69 -3.85
C SER A 270 32.75 -5.52 -4.41
N THR A 271 32.58 -5.45 -5.73
CA THR A 271 31.86 -4.41 -6.46
C THR A 271 30.64 -4.94 -7.23
N THR A 272 30.31 -6.24 -7.16
CA THR A 272 29.18 -6.77 -7.94
C THR A 272 27.84 -6.41 -7.33
N TYR A 273 27.04 -5.68 -8.12
CA TYR A 273 25.60 -5.51 -7.96
C TYR A 273 24.91 -6.83 -7.56
N GLY A 274 23.95 -6.77 -6.63
CA GLY A 274 23.35 -7.96 -5.99
C GLY A 274 22.81 -9.02 -6.94
N GLY A 275 22.32 -8.62 -8.12
CA GLY A 275 21.90 -9.55 -9.18
C GLY A 275 23.05 -10.38 -9.75
N ALA A 276 24.22 -9.79 -10.00
CA ALA A 276 25.38 -10.51 -10.54
C ALA A 276 25.95 -11.52 -9.53
N TYR A 277 25.99 -11.14 -8.25
CA TYR A 277 26.35 -12.05 -7.16
C TYR A 277 25.40 -13.25 -7.11
N THR A 278 24.08 -12.97 -7.16
CA THR A 278 23.05 -14.01 -7.11
C THR A 278 23.12 -14.93 -8.32
N ALA A 279 23.35 -14.41 -9.53
CA ALA A 279 23.53 -15.21 -10.74
C ALA A 279 24.69 -16.20 -10.63
N ALA A 280 25.87 -15.71 -10.25
CA ALA A 280 27.06 -16.55 -10.15
C ALA A 280 26.90 -17.64 -9.08
N LEU A 281 26.34 -17.29 -7.91
CA LEU A 281 26.10 -18.25 -6.84
C LEU A 281 25.00 -19.26 -7.21
N SER A 282 23.93 -18.80 -7.83
CA SER A 282 22.80 -19.63 -8.29
C SER A 282 23.27 -20.66 -9.31
N GLN A 283 24.08 -20.24 -10.28
CA GLN A 283 24.70 -21.13 -11.26
C GLN A 283 25.56 -22.20 -10.59
N LEU A 284 26.40 -21.85 -9.60
CA LEU A 284 27.25 -22.80 -8.88
C LEU A 284 26.42 -23.83 -8.11
N VAL A 285 25.42 -23.37 -7.35
CA VAL A 285 24.60 -24.23 -6.47
C VAL A 285 23.69 -25.14 -7.29
N PHE A 286 22.89 -24.58 -8.20
CA PHE A 286 21.88 -25.36 -8.92
C PHE A 286 22.49 -26.25 -10.02
N SER A 287 23.67 -25.93 -10.57
CA SER A 287 24.40 -26.88 -11.43
C SER A 287 24.95 -28.08 -10.63
N ALA A 288 25.43 -27.87 -9.41
CA ALA A 288 25.86 -28.97 -8.54
C ALA A 288 24.67 -29.88 -8.16
N ILE A 289 23.53 -29.28 -7.83
CA ILE A 289 22.28 -30.03 -7.58
C ILE A 289 21.83 -30.79 -8.81
N SER A 290 21.80 -30.13 -9.98
CA SER A 290 21.43 -30.77 -11.24
C SER A 290 22.33 -31.96 -11.57
N GLN A 291 23.63 -31.86 -11.33
CA GLN A 291 24.55 -32.95 -11.63
C GLN A 291 24.33 -34.14 -10.69
N ALA A 292 24.17 -33.90 -9.39
CA ALA A 292 23.88 -34.96 -8.42
C ALA A 292 22.54 -35.66 -8.72
N ALA A 293 21.51 -34.90 -9.07
CA ALA A 293 20.21 -35.45 -9.46
C ALA A 293 20.30 -36.27 -10.75
N SER A 294 21.07 -35.81 -11.75
CA SER A 294 21.28 -36.54 -13.00
C SER A 294 22.05 -37.84 -12.79
N ASP A 295 23.14 -37.82 -12.03
CA ASP A 295 23.95 -39.01 -11.75
C ASP A 295 23.16 -40.02 -10.90
N SER A 296 22.40 -39.54 -9.90
CA SER A 296 21.51 -40.38 -9.10
C SER A 296 20.43 -41.05 -9.96
N LEU A 297 19.72 -40.28 -10.81
CA LEU A 297 18.70 -40.83 -11.72
C LEU A 297 19.29 -41.86 -12.70
N THR A 298 20.51 -41.62 -13.20
CA THR A 298 21.16 -42.52 -14.16
C THR A 298 21.54 -43.86 -13.52
N ILE A 299 21.98 -43.86 -12.26
CA ILE A 299 22.46 -45.08 -11.58
C ILE A 299 21.33 -45.80 -10.85
N PHE A 300 20.47 -45.06 -10.16
CA PHE A 300 19.43 -45.58 -9.26
C PHE A 300 18.04 -45.57 -9.89
N GLY A 301 17.85 -44.97 -11.07
CA GLY A 301 16.55 -44.91 -11.72
C GLY A 301 15.51 -44.14 -10.89
N LYS A 302 14.23 -44.50 -11.05
CA LYS A 302 13.12 -43.89 -10.30
C LYS A 302 12.78 -44.67 -9.02
N GLU A 303 13.79 -45.28 -8.39
CA GLU A 303 13.61 -46.04 -7.17
C GLU A 303 13.35 -45.09 -5.98
N PRO A 304 12.16 -45.13 -5.33
CA PRO A 304 11.80 -44.16 -4.31
C PRO A 304 12.71 -44.21 -3.07
N ALA A 305 13.35 -45.35 -2.80
CA ALA A 305 14.23 -45.56 -1.66
C ALA A 305 15.41 -44.58 -1.58
N TYR A 306 15.88 -44.05 -2.72
CA TYR A 306 17.07 -43.17 -2.78
C TYR A 306 16.71 -41.68 -2.99
N THR A 307 15.47 -41.40 -3.42
CA THR A 307 15.03 -40.03 -3.71
C THR A 307 15.00 -39.12 -2.49
N SER A 308 14.67 -39.65 -1.31
CA SER A 308 14.54 -38.86 -0.07
C SER A 308 15.86 -38.20 0.34
N GLU A 309 16.96 -38.94 0.30
CA GLU A 309 18.30 -38.43 0.68
C GLU A 309 18.77 -37.33 -0.29
N LEU A 310 18.54 -37.50 -1.59
CA LEU A 310 18.84 -36.51 -2.62
C LEU A 310 18.03 -35.21 -2.40
N VAL A 311 16.72 -35.34 -2.11
CA VAL A 311 15.84 -34.19 -1.85
C VAL A 311 16.27 -33.45 -0.59
N VAL A 312 16.61 -34.17 0.49
CA VAL A 312 17.12 -33.56 1.73
C VAL A 312 18.42 -32.79 1.47
N TRP A 313 19.35 -33.38 0.71
CA TRP A 313 20.61 -32.71 0.36
C TRP A 313 20.38 -31.47 -0.52
N ALA A 314 19.52 -31.56 -1.54
CA ALA A 314 19.19 -30.45 -2.43
C ALA A 314 18.50 -29.29 -1.68
N ASN A 315 17.55 -29.60 -0.80
CA ASN A 315 16.91 -28.62 0.07
C ASN A 315 17.95 -27.92 0.95
N LYS A 316 18.85 -28.68 1.59
CA LYS A 316 19.89 -28.09 2.44
C LYS A 316 20.81 -27.15 1.66
N LYS A 317 21.22 -27.53 0.45
CA LYS A 317 22.03 -26.64 -0.42
C LYS A 317 21.26 -25.39 -0.86
N THR A 318 19.96 -25.52 -1.11
CA THR A 318 19.08 -24.39 -1.48
C THR A 318 18.87 -23.43 -0.30
N GLU A 319 18.74 -23.94 0.91
CA GLU A 319 18.68 -23.14 2.14
C GLU A 319 20.00 -22.37 2.36
N ASP A 320 21.14 -23.06 2.27
CA ASP A 320 22.46 -22.45 2.43
C ASP A 320 22.67 -21.33 1.38
N PHE A 321 22.25 -21.56 0.14
CA PHE A 321 22.22 -20.55 -0.93
C PHE A 321 21.38 -19.33 -0.55
N ALA A 322 20.14 -19.54 -0.10
CA ALA A 322 19.24 -18.45 0.25
C ALA A 322 19.80 -17.60 1.41
N VAL A 323 20.46 -18.21 2.40
CA VAL A 323 21.14 -17.49 3.49
C VAL A 323 22.24 -16.57 2.95
N LEU A 324 23.04 -17.05 2.00
CA LEU A 324 24.11 -16.26 1.39
C LEU A 324 23.57 -15.09 0.55
N VAL A 325 22.57 -15.34 -0.30
CA VAL A 325 21.91 -14.29 -1.11
C VAL A 325 21.26 -13.25 -0.21
N LYS A 326 20.58 -13.66 0.86
CA LYS A 326 20.02 -12.73 1.83
C LYS A 326 21.08 -11.80 2.39
N ARG A 327 22.15 -12.38 2.95
CA ARG A 327 23.20 -11.62 3.62
C ARG A 327 23.92 -10.65 2.69
N HIS A 328 24.20 -11.08 1.46
CA HIS A 328 25.15 -10.37 0.58
C HIS A 328 24.50 -9.60 -0.57
N ALA A 329 23.23 -9.86 -0.89
CA ALA A 329 22.52 -9.16 -1.97
C ALA A 329 21.22 -8.49 -1.50
N LEU A 330 20.42 -9.15 -0.65
CA LEU A 330 19.08 -8.66 -0.31
C LEU A 330 19.03 -7.75 0.91
N SER A 331 19.71 -8.06 2.03
CA SER A 331 19.47 -7.35 3.31
C SER A 331 19.69 -5.84 3.23
N SER A 332 20.80 -5.40 2.63
CA SER A 332 21.09 -3.96 2.49
C SER A 332 20.20 -3.30 1.43
N SER A 333 19.98 -3.96 0.28
CA SER A 333 19.13 -3.44 -0.78
C SER A 333 17.68 -3.31 -0.32
N ALA A 334 17.13 -4.33 0.33
CA ALA A 334 15.77 -4.35 0.84
C ALA A 334 15.54 -3.27 1.89
N ALA A 335 16.48 -3.06 2.81
CA ALA A 335 16.39 -1.99 3.81
C ALA A 335 16.36 -0.59 3.17
N ALA A 336 17.05 -0.39 2.05
CA ALA A 336 17.00 0.85 1.26
C ALA A 336 15.80 0.92 0.29
N GLY A 337 14.93 -0.10 0.27
CA GLY A 337 13.80 -0.28 -0.63
C GLY A 337 14.18 -0.56 -2.10
N GLY A 338 15.37 -1.09 -2.34
CA GLY A 338 15.85 -1.54 -3.66
C GLY A 338 15.07 -2.76 -4.16
N LEU A 339 13.82 -2.52 -4.57
CA LEU A 339 12.85 -3.52 -5.00
C LEU A 339 13.28 -4.20 -6.31
N ARG A 340 13.76 -3.43 -7.30
CA ARG A 340 14.35 -3.97 -8.55
C ARG A 340 15.42 -5.03 -8.28
N ALA A 341 16.41 -4.70 -7.44
CA ALA A 341 17.49 -5.62 -7.12
C ALA A 341 16.96 -6.87 -6.39
N ALA A 342 15.98 -6.72 -5.50
CA ALA A 342 15.33 -7.86 -4.85
C ALA A 342 14.57 -8.75 -5.85
N ALA A 343 13.83 -8.14 -6.77
CA ALA A 343 13.08 -8.81 -7.82
C ALA A 343 14.00 -9.61 -8.75
N GLU A 344 15.09 -9.01 -9.20
CA GLU A 344 16.08 -9.67 -10.05
C GLU A 344 16.74 -10.87 -9.33
N CYS A 345 17.13 -10.73 -8.06
CA CYS A 345 17.69 -11.84 -7.29
C CYS A 345 16.72 -13.03 -7.19
N VAL A 346 15.43 -12.74 -6.94
CA VAL A 346 14.39 -13.77 -6.89
C VAL A 346 14.19 -14.41 -8.25
N GLN A 347 14.08 -13.63 -9.33
CA GLN A 347 13.89 -14.15 -10.68
C GLN A 347 15.03 -15.07 -11.11
N ILE A 348 16.28 -14.69 -10.85
CA ILE A 348 17.46 -15.50 -11.15
C ILE A 348 17.39 -16.83 -10.40
N ALA A 349 17.09 -16.80 -9.11
CA ALA A 349 17.03 -18.00 -8.29
C ALA A 349 15.87 -18.92 -8.71
N PHE A 350 14.69 -18.35 -8.93
CA PHE A 350 13.50 -19.10 -9.36
C PHE A 350 13.70 -19.70 -10.74
N GLY A 351 14.28 -18.96 -11.69
CA GLY A 351 14.57 -19.46 -13.03
C GLY A 351 15.41 -20.75 -13.02
N HIS A 352 16.43 -20.82 -12.17
CA HIS A 352 17.22 -22.04 -11.99
C HIS A 352 16.42 -23.18 -11.31
N CYS A 353 15.57 -22.87 -10.33
CA CYS A 353 14.69 -23.87 -9.71
C CYS A 353 13.64 -24.42 -10.68
N THR A 354 13.06 -23.60 -11.56
CA THR A 354 12.09 -24.04 -12.57
C THR A 354 12.72 -25.04 -13.56
N LEU A 355 13.99 -24.86 -13.91
CA LEU A 355 14.73 -25.83 -14.74
C LEU A 355 14.90 -27.20 -14.04
N LEU A 356 15.07 -27.20 -12.71
CA LEU A 356 15.15 -28.42 -11.92
C LEU A 356 13.78 -29.08 -11.70
N GLU A 357 12.72 -28.27 -11.59
CA GLU A 357 11.33 -28.74 -11.51
C GLU A 357 10.91 -29.54 -12.73
N ALA A 358 11.33 -29.11 -13.93
CA ALA A 358 11.13 -29.87 -15.17
C ALA A 358 11.79 -31.27 -15.14
N ARG A 359 12.73 -31.50 -14.20
CA ARG A 359 13.41 -32.79 -13.98
C ARG A 359 12.91 -33.52 -12.71
N GLY A 360 11.82 -33.06 -12.10
CA GLY A 360 11.19 -33.70 -10.95
C GLY A 360 11.71 -33.26 -9.58
N LEU A 361 12.46 -32.16 -9.49
CA LEU A 361 12.99 -31.63 -8.23
C LEU A 361 12.44 -30.22 -7.94
N ALA A 362 11.41 -30.14 -7.10
CA ALA A 362 10.74 -28.88 -6.77
C ALA A 362 11.41 -28.14 -5.61
N LEU A 363 12.04 -27.00 -5.92
CA LEU A 363 12.79 -26.18 -4.95
C LEU A 363 12.26 -24.75 -4.83
N CYS A 364 11.40 -24.28 -5.75
CA CYS A 364 10.79 -22.95 -5.67
C CYS A 364 10.08 -22.68 -4.33
N PRO A 365 9.33 -23.63 -3.72
CA PRO A 365 8.65 -23.40 -2.44
C PRO A 365 9.61 -23.06 -1.29
N VAL A 366 10.81 -23.65 -1.30
CA VAL A 366 11.85 -23.38 -0.28
C VAL A 366 12.34 -21.94 -0.42
N LEU A 367 12.69 -21.53 -1.64
CA LEU A 367 13.15 -20.16 -1.91
C LEU A 367 12.06 -19.12 -1.66
N LEU A 368 10.81 -19.42 -2.03
CA LEU A 368 9.66 -18.55 -1.77
C LEU A 368 9.54 -18.26 -0.27
N LYS A 369 9.53 -19.31 0.56
CA LYS A 369 9.47 -19.18 2.02
C LYS A 369 10.61 -18.35 2.57
N LEU A 370 11.82 -18.53 2.03
CA LEU A 370 13.00 -17.85 2.53
C LEU A 370 13.06 -16.38 2.06
N PHE A 371 12.87 -16.08 0.78
CA PHE A 371 13.03 -14.71 0.26
C PHE A 371 11.85 -13.80 0.54
N ARG A 372 10.64 -14.33 0.76
CA ARG A 372 9.42 -13.51 0.96
C ARG A 372 9.57 -12.39 1.99
N PRO A 373 10.09 -12.60 3.21
CA PRO A 373 10.25 -11.52 4.18
C PRO A 373 11.16 -10.38 3.68
N SER A 374 12.25 -10.70 2.98
CA SER A 374 13.16 -9.69 2.44
C SER A 374 12.55 -8.90 1.28
N VAL A 375 11.73 -9.55 0.45
CA VAL A 375 11.04 -8.89 -0.66
C VAL A 375 9.90 -8.01 -0.13
N GLU A 376 9.14 -8.49 0.86
CA GLU A 376 8.11 -7.69 1.53
C GLU A 376 8.71 -6.46 2.22
N GLN A 377 9.87 -6.60 2.87
CA GLN A 377 10.62 -5.47 3.42
C GLN A 377 11.05 -4.47 2.32
N ALA A 378 11.56 -4.98 1.19
CA ALA A 378 11.97 -4.13 0.06
C ALA A 378 10.78 -3.36 -0.55
N LEU A 379 9.61 -4.02 -0.64
CA LEU A 379 8.37 -3.43 -1.11
C LEU A 379 7.92 -2.28 -0.20
N GLU A 380 7.86 -2.54 1.11
CA GLU A 380 7.43 -1.56 2.11
C GLU A 380 8.37 -0.35 2.15
N ALA A 381 9.68 -0.58 2.21
CA ALA A 381 10.67 0.50 2.19
C ALA A 381 10.64 1.29 0.87
N ASN A 382 10.28 0.66 -0.26
CA ASN A 382 10.11 1.35 -1.53
C ASN A 382 8.88 2.27 -1.51
N LEU A 383 7.73 1.76 -1.06
CA LEU A 383 6.49 2.54 -0.92
C LEU A 383 6.69 3.75 0.00
N LYS A 384 7.30 3.54 1.16
CA LYS A 384 7.65 4.63 2.10
C LYS A 384 8.54 5.70 1.44
N ARG A 385 9.52 5.28 0.64
CA ARG A 385 10.36 6.25 -0.10
C ARG A 385 9.57 7.02 -1.16
N ILE A 386 8.64 6.38 -1.86
CA ILE A 386 7.77 7.08 -2.82
C ILE A 386 6.95 8.14 -2.08
N GLU A 387 6.38 7.79 -0.93
CA GLU A 387 5.62 8.72 -0.09
C GLU A 387 6.49 9.91 0.36
N GLU A 388 7.64 9.65 0.98
CA GLU A 388 8.56 10.69 1.46
C GLU A 388 9.06 11.59 0.33
N SER A 389 9.44 11.01 -0.80
CA SER A 389 9.89 11.76 -1.98
C SER A 389 8.76 12.61 -2.57
N THR A 390 7.53 12.07 -2.61
CA THR A 390 6.39 12.81 -3.16
C THR A 390 6.01 13.98 -2.27
N SER A 391 6.01 13.79 -0.94
CA SER A 391 5.79 14.89 0.00
C SER A 391 6.85 15.99 -0.14
N ALA A 392 8.13 15.63 -0.27
CA ALA A 392 9.21 16.61 -0.46
C ALA A 392 9.07 17.38 -1.78
N LEU A 393 8.62 16.70 -2.84
CA LEU A 393 8.35 17.34 -4.14
C LEU A 393 7.12 18.26 -4.08
N ALA A 394 6.06 17.86 -3.38
CA ALA A 394 4.87 18.68 -3.14
C ALA A 394 5.21 19.96 -2.35
N ALA A 395 6.12 19.88 -1.39
CA ALA A 395 6.63 21.04 -0.64
C ALA A 395 7.33 22.08 -1.51
N ALA A 396 7.98 21.65 -2.60
CA ALA A 396 8.71 22.51 -3.53
C ALA A 396 7.93 22.81 -4.82
N ASP A 397 6.70 22.32 -4.96
CA ASP A 397 5.90 22.49 -6.17
C ASP A 397 5.41 23.94 -6.31
N ASP A 398 5.13 24.37 -7.53
CA ASP A 398 4.52 25.67 -7.84
C ASP A 398 3.02 25.58 -8.16
N TRP A 399 2.51 24.35 -8.25
CA TRP A 399 1.13 24.04 -8.64
C TRP A 399 0.77 24.55 -10.03
N GLU A 400 1.76 24.60 -10.93
CA GLU A 400 1.55 24.93 -12.34
C GLU A 400 1.54 23.67 -13.21
N LEU A 401 0.57 23.58 -14.12
CA LEU A 401 0.46 22.47 -15.05
C LEU A 401 1.50 22.61 -16.17
N THR A 402 2.50 21.74 -16.16
CA THR A 402 3.56 21.70 -17.17
C THR A 402 3.39 20.51 -18.12
N ASN A 403 4.01 20.57 -19.30
CA ASN A 403 4.12 19.40 -20.17
C ASN A 403 5.22 18.46 -19.63
N PRO A 404 5.12 17.15 -19.90
CA PRO A 404 6.18 16.22 -19.51
C PRO A 404 7.53 16.65 -20.12
N PRO A 405 8.64 16.59 -19.36
CA PRO A 405 9.94 17.05 -19.85
C PRO A 405 10.36 16.26 -21.11
N SER A 406 11.10 16.91 -22.01
CA SER A 406 11.44 16.41 -23.34
C SER A 406 12.08 15.01 -23.40
N SER A 407 12.74 14.58 -22.32
CA SER A 407 13.37 13.26 -22.18
C SER A 407 12.39 12.10 -21.94
N PHE A 408 11.10 12.37 -21.70
CA PHE A 408 10.10 11.37 -21.29
C PHE A 408 9.09 11.00 -22.39
N ARG A 409 9.40 11.29 -23.67
CA ARG A 409 8.55 10.95 -24.83
C ARG A 409 8.62 9.46 -25.19
N GLN A 410 8.11 8.56 -24.36
CA GLN A 410 7.98 7.14 -24.71
C GLN A 410 6.61 6.74 -25.28
N SER A 411 5.65 7.68 -25.40
CA SER A 411 4.49 7.50 -26.29
C SER A 411 3.87 8.85 -26.64
N ALA A 412 3.82 9.16 -27.93
CA ALA A 412 3.30 10.42 -28.48
C ALA A 412 1.78 10.61 -28.33
N MET A 413 1.07 9.74 -27.60
CA MET A 413 -0.39 9.66 -27.65
C MET A 413 -1.11 10.35 -26.48
N TYR A 414 -0.41 10.69 -25.38
CA TYR A 414 -1.03 11.32 -24.20
C TYR A 414 -0.05 12.23 -23.45
N GLN A 415 0.08 13.48 -23.88
CA GLN A 415 0.79 14.51 -23.12
C GLN A 415 -0.20 15.12 -22.11
N HIS A 416 -0.41 14.42 -21.01
CA HIS A 416 -1.17 14.96 -19.90
C HIS A 416 -0.36 16.06 -19.23
N LYS A 417 -0.97 17.24 -19.04
CA LYS A 417 -0.37 18.29 -18.23
C LYS A 417 -0.61 17.95 -16.75
N LEU A 418 0.45 18.03 -15.96
CA LEU A 418 0.45 17.78 -14.51
C LEU A 418 1.45 18.76 -13.86
N SER A 419 1.35 18.96 -12.55
CA SER A 419 2.40 19.68 -11.83
C SER A 419 3.69 18.84 -11.72
N SER A 420 4.75 19.47 -11.23
CA SER A 420 6.06 18.82 -11.12
C SER A 420 6.03 17.62 -10.17
N SER A 421 5.34 17.75 -9.02
CA SER A 421 5.20 16.66 -8.04
C SER A 421 4.36 15.51 -8.58
N ALA A 422 3.25 15.79 -9.27
CA ALA A 422 2.35 14.78 -9.83
C ALA A 422 3.03 13.97 -10.95
N HIS A 423 3.82 14.62 -11.81
CA HIS A 423 4.62 13.92 -12.81
C HIS A 423 5.62 12.95 -12.18
N ARG A 424 6.36 13.42 -11.17
CA ARG A 424 7.38 12.61 -10.49
C ARG A 424 6.76 11.47 -9.71
N PHE A 425 5.63 11.70 -9.04
CA PHE A 425 4.84 10.65 -8.41
C PHE A 425 4.46 9.58 -9.42
N TYR A 426 3.87 9.96 -10.56
CA TYR A 426 3.49 9.01 -11.59
C TYR A 426 4.66 8.17 -12.12
N LEU A 427 5.82 8.79 -12.35
CA LEU A 427 7.03 8.09 -12.79
C LEU A 427 7.49 7.06 -11.76
N MET A 428 7.54 7.43 -10.48
CA MET A 428 7.89 6.49 -9.40
C MET A 428 6.90 5.31 -9.34
N VAL A 429 5.61 5.55 -9.57
CA VAL A 429 4.61 4.48 -9.65
C VAL A 429 4.79 3.58 -10.86
N GLN A 430 5.16 4.14 -12.01
CA GLN A 430 5.48 3.35 -13.20
C GLN A 430 6.68 2.43 -12.94
N ASP A 431 7.76 2.97 -12.38
CA ASP A 431 8.96 2.21 -12.01
C ASP A 431 8.62 1.13 -10.98
N PHE A 432 7.79 1.47 -9.98
CA PHE A 432 7.31 0.54 -8.97
C PHE A 432 6.59 -0.67 -9.58
N PHE A 433 5.63 -0.46 -10.48
CA PHE A 433 4.91 -1.57 -11.12
C PHE A 433 5.79 -2.39 -12.07
N GLU A 434 6.80 -1.78 -12.68
CA GLU A 434 7.82 -2.51 -13.45
C GLU A 434 8.67 -3.42 -12.55
N ASP A 435 9.02 -2.96 -11.35
CA ASP A 435 9.79 -3.74 -10.37
C ASP A 435 8.94 -4.86 -9.71
N VAL A 436 7.63 -4.63 -9.50
CA VAL A 436 6.71 -5.63 -8.93
C VAL A 436 6.28 -6.68 -9.96
N GLY A 437 6.21 -6.35 -11.25
CA GLY A 437 5.81 -7.29 -12.32
C GLY A 437 6.54 -8.64 -12.29
N PRO A 438 7.89 -8.66 -12.21
CA PRO A 438 8.72 -9.82 -11.91
C PRO A 438 8.30 -10.72 -10.74
N LEU A 439 7.65 -10.15 -9.73
CA LEU A 439 7.34 -10.77 -8.44
C LEU A 439 5.92 -11.34 -8.37
N VAL A 440 5.19 -11.42 -9.49
CA VAL A 440 3.82 -11.96 -9.53
C VAL A 440 3.75 -13.39 -8.98
N SER A 441 4.78 -14.22 -9.19
CA SER A 441 4.88 -15.59 -8.65
C SER A 441 4.89 -15.63 -7.11
N MET A 442 5.21 -14.52 -6.45
CA MET A 442 5.21 -14.40 -4.99
C MET A 442 3.87 -13.96 -4.40
N GLN A 443 2.84 -13.73 -5.24
CA GLN A 443 1.51 -13.29 -4.81
C GLN A 443 1.52 -11.97 -4.03
N LEU A 444 2.45 -11.07 -4.36
CA LEU A 444 2.57 -9.75 -3.72
C LEU A 444 1.73 -8.66 -4.39
N GLY A 445 1.01 -8.97 -5.47
CA GLY A 445 0.22 -8.00 -6.23
C GLY A 445 -0.80 -7.24 -5.39
N GLY A 446 -1.56 -7.94 -4.53
CA GLY A 446 -2.54 -7.30 -3.64
C GLY A 446 -1.89 -6.32 -2.66
N LYS A 447 -0.85 -6.78 -1.94
CA LYS A 447 -0.07 -5.92 -1.03
C LYS A 447 0.53 -4.69 -1.72
N ALA A 448 1.04 -4.85 -2.94
CA ALA A 448 1.60 -3.75 -3.72
C ALA A 448 0.52 -2.72 -4.12
N MET A 449 -0.68 -3.19 -4.51
CA MET A 449 -1.80 -2.34 -4.87
C MET A 449 -2.38 -1.58 -3.66
N ASP A 450 -2.52 -2.26 -2.53
CA ASP A 450 -2.98 -1.65 -1.27
C ASP A 450 -1.96 -0.63 -0.75
N GLY A 451 -0.68 -0.99 -0.71
CA GLY A 451 0.38 -0.08 -0.29
C GLY A 451 0.46 1.16 -1.19
N LEU A 452 0.33 1.01 -2.51
CA LEU A 452 0.29 2.16 -3.42
C LEU A 452 -0.96 3.03 -3.23
N PHE A 453 -2.11 2.42 -2.91
CA PHE A 453 -3.31 3.18 -2.56
C PHE A 453 -3.07 4.06 -1.33
N GLU A 454 -2.41 3.54 -0.29
CA GLU A 454 -2.08 4.33 0.90
C GLU A 454 -1.12 5.48 0.57
N VAL A 455 -0.09 5.24 -0.26
CA VAL A 455 0.81 6.32 -0.72
C VAL A 455 0.05 7.38 -1.52
N PHE A 456 -0.89 6.99 -2.39
CA PHE A 456 -1.74 7.95 -3.10
C PHE A 456 -2.67 8.73 -2.17
N ASN A 457 -3.24 8.06 -1.15
CA ASN A 457 -4.04 8.70 -0.11
C ASN A 457 -3.23 9.73 0.69
N ALA A 458 -1.99 9.41 1.06
CA ALA A 458 -1.06 10.35 1.68
C ALA A 458 -0.73 11.53 0.76
N TYR A 459 -0.55 11.28 -0.55
CA TYR A 459 -0.37 12.36 -1.53
C TYR A 459 -1.59 13.28 -1.61
N VAL A 460 -2.80 12.74 -1.72
CA VAL A 460 -4.03 13.55 -1.75
C VAL A 460 -4.22 14.35 -0.45
N ASN A 461 -3.92 13.76 0.72
CA ASN A 461 -3.93 14.50 1.99
C ASN A 461 -2.91 15.65 1.98
N THR A 462 -1.75 15.46 1.35
CA THR A 462 -0.76 16.53 1.15
C THR A 462 -1.33 17.64 0.26
N LEU A 463 -2.12 17.30 -0.77
CA LEU A 463 -2.81 18.28 -1.61
C LEU A 463 -3.93 19.00 -0.85
N ILE A 464 -4.66 18.32 0.04
CA ILE A 464 -5.66 18.96 0.91
C ILE A 464 -4.98 20.01 1.80
N LYS A 465 -3.83 19.67 2.39
CA LYS A 465 -3.01 20.59 3.20
C LYS A 465 -2.44 21.77 2.40
N ALA A 466 -2.41 21.69 1.06
CA ALA A 466 -1.99 22.80 0.20
C ALA A 466 -3.13 23.80 -0.04
N LEU A 467 -4.39 23.46 0.22
CA LEU A 467 -5.51 24.39 0.11
C LEU A 467 -5.46 25.44 1.23
N PRO A 468 -5.69 26.74 0.94
CA PRO A 468 -5.82 27.77 1.96
C PRO A 468 -6.81 27.38 3.06
N GLY A 469 -6.51 27.73 4.33
CA GLY A 469 -7.38 27.44 5.47
C GLY A 469 -7.35 25.99 6.01
N SER A 470 -6.57 25.08 5.41
CA SER A 470 -6.49 23.67 5.84
C SER A 470 -5.47 23.37 6.96
N LEU A 471 -4.66 24.34 7.39
CA LEU A 471 -3.44 24.10 8.17
C LEU A 471 -3.66 23.88 9.68
N GLU A 472 -4.89 23.95 10.20
CA GLU A 472 -5.13 23.93 11.66
C GLU A 472 -5.71 22.62 12.21
N GLU A 473 -5.87 21.59 11.37
CA GLU A 473 -6.54 20.33 11.76
C GLU A 473 -5.67 19.26 12.43
N GLU A 474 -4.34 19.41 12.53
CA GLU A 474 -3.50 18.36 13.13
C GLU A 474 -2.96 18.76 14.50
N THR A 475 -3.75 18.46 15.54
CA THR A 475 -3.19 18.17 16.86
C THR A 475 -2.12 17.08 16.70
N GLU A 476 -0.90 17.41 17.12
CA GLU A 476 0.27 16.55 17.21
C GLU A 476 -0.06 15.16 17.80
N PHE A 477 -0.39 14.18 16.96
CA PHE A 477 -0.50 12.78 17.40
C PHE A 477 0.23 11.77 16.51
N ASP A 478 1.00 12.23 15.52
CA ASP A 478 1.96 11.38 14.85
C ASP A 478 3.26 12.14 14.56
N GLY A 479 4.39 11.57 14.94
CA GLY A 479 5.71 12.22 14.95
C GLY A 479 6.32 12.52 13.57
N LEU A 480 5.50 12.69 12.52
CA LEU A 480 5.95 13.22 11.24
C LEU A 480 5.83 14.74 11.26
N THR A 481 6.97 15.39 11.48
CA THR A 481 7.26 16.79 11.13
C THR A 481 6.23 17.39 10.17
N ASN A 482 5.54 18.47 10.57
CA ASN A 482 4.72 19.31 9.69
C ASN A 482 5.46 19.51 8.37
N LYS A 483 5.11 18.70 7.37
CA LYS A 483 5.71 18.77 6.04
C LYS A 483 5.21 20.09 5.49
N ILE A 484 6.10 21.08 5.43
CA ILE A 484 5.80 22.43 4.93
C ILE A 484 5.38 22.26 3.47
N VAL A 485 4.08 22.28 3.18
CA VAL A 485 3.54 22.25 1.82
C VAL A 485 3.36 23.69 1.35
N ARG A 486 3.71 23.99 0.10
CA ARG A 486 3.45 25.32 -0.47
C ARG A 486 1.95 25.50 -0.65
N MET A 487 1.41 26.63 -0.22
CA MET A 487 -0.02 26.93 -0.37
C MET A 487 -0.39 27.20 -1.84
N ALA A 488 -1.57 26.74 -2.23
CA ALA A 488 -2.22 27.08 -3.49
C ALA A 488 -3.02 28.39 -3.31
N GLU A 489 -2.34 29.52 -3.45
CA GLU A 489 -2.88 30.85 -3.18
C GLU A 489 -3.90 31.31 -4.22
N THR A 490 -3.81 30.82 -5.46
CA THR A 490 -4.72 31.19 -6.56
C THR A 490 -5.70 30.08 -6.88
N GLU A 491 -6.90 30.44 -7.34
CA GLU A 491 -7.92 29.48 -7.82
C GLU A 491 -7.37 28.55 -8.90
N ALA A 492 -6.50 29.05 -9.78
CA ALA A 492 -5.81 28.24 -10.78
C ALA A 492 -4.93 27.16 -10.15
N GLN A 493 -4.14 27.50 -9.12
CA GLN A 493 -3.34 26.51 -8.40
C GLN A 493 -4.21 25.49 -7.66
N GLN A 494 -5.30 25.94 -7.03
CA GLN A 494 -6.24 25.05 -6.33
C GLN A 494 -6.90 24.06 -7.30
N ILE A 495 -7.29 24.52 -8.49
CA ILE A 495 -7.80 23.68 -9.58
C ILE A 495 -6.69 22.75 -10.12
N THR A 496 -5.42 23.16 -10.11
CA THR A 496 -4.28 22.26 -10.45
C THR A 496 -4.21 21.08 -9.50
N LEU A 497 -4.38 21.29 -8.18
CA LEU A 497 -4.35 20.20 -7.19
C LEU A 497 -5.41 19.13 -7.54
N LEU A 498 -6.62 19.59 -7.85
CA LEU A 498 -7.73 18.74 -8.29
C LEU A 498 -7.44 18.03 -9.61
N ALA A 499 -6.83 18.74 -10.57
CA ALA A 499 -6.45 18.19 -11.87
C ALA A 499 -5.45 17.05 -11.73
N ASN A 500 -4.41 17.25 -10.92
CA ASN A 500 -3.41 16.24 -10.61
C ASN A 500 -4.04 14.99 -10.03
N ALA A 501 -4.80 15.13 -8.93
CA ALA A 501 -5.38 14.01 -8.20
C ALA A 501 -6.36 13.21 -9.07
N THR A 502 -7.23 13.91 -9.81
CA THR A 502 -8.24 13.28 -10.67
C THR A 502 -7.59 12.52 -11.81
N LEU A 503 -6.65 13.14 -12.52
CA LEU A 503 -5.99 12.51 -13.67
C LEU A 503 -5.17 11.28 -13.26
N LEU A 504 -4.52 11.35 -12.09
CA LEU A 504 -3.84 10.21 -11.49
C LEU A 504 -4.81 9.07 -11.19
N ALA A 505 -5.90 9.35 -10.48
CA ALA A 505 -6.88 8.34 -10.07
C ALA A 505 -7.67 7.72 -11.23
N ASP A 506 -8.08 8.52 -12.22
CA ASP A 506 -8.99 8.05 -13.27
C ASP A 506 -8.29 7.28 -14.39
N GLU A 507 -7.06 7.65 -14.71
CA GLU A 507 -6.37 7.16 -15.90
C GLU A 507 -4.97 6.64 -15.63
N LEU A 508 -4.10 7.45 -15.03
CA LEU A 508 -2.67 7.15 -15.01
C LEU A 508 -2.34 5.96 -14.11
N LEU A 509 -2.84 5.95 -12.88
CA LEU A 509 -2.62 4.85 -11.93
C LEU A 509 -3.31 3.55 -12.37
N PRO A 510 -4.60 3.55 -12.80
CA PRO A 510 -5.23 2.37 -13.39
C PRO A 510 -4.49 1.82 -14.61
N ARG A 511 -3.91 2.68 -15.45
CA ARG A 511 -3.13 2.26 -16.61
C ARG A 511 -1.77 1.68 -16.20
N ALA A 512 -1.11 2.24 -15.19
CA ALA A 512 0.15 1.70 -14.68
C ALA A 512 -0.04 0.30 -14.08
N SER A 513 -1.12 0.08 -13.33
CA SER A 513 -1.43 -1.23 -12.73
C SER A 513 -1.73 -2.32 -13.76
N MET A 514 -2.19 -1.97 -14.97
CA MET A 514 -2.36 -2.96 -16.07
C MET A 514 -1.05 -3.68 -16.43
N LYS A 515 0.12 -3.08 -16.17
CA LYS A 515 1.41 -3.75 -16.42
C LYS A 515 1.53 -5.05 -15.60
N LEU A 516 1.00 -5.10 -14.38
CA LEU A 516 0.99 -6.32 -13.55
C LEU A 516 0.23 -7.48 -14.21
N SER A 517 -0.83 -7.18 -14.97
CA SER A 517 -1.59 -8.20 -15.69
C SER A 517 -0.84 -8.77 -16.91
N SER A 518 0.06 -7.98 -17.48
CA SER A 518 0.84 -8.36 -18.67
C SER A 518 1.95 -9.37 -18.32
N PHE A 519 2.61 -9.19 -17.17
CA PHE A 519 3.67 -10.11 -16.71
C PHE A 519 3.13 -11.50 -16.33
N SER A 520 1.88 -11.58 -15.89
CA SER A 520 1.22 -12.86 -15.62
C SER A 520 1.04 -13.72 -16.88
N GLN A 521 1.03 -13.11 -18.08
CA GLN A 521 0.85 -13.80 -19.36
C GLN A 521 2.13 -14.46 -19.89
N ALA A 522 3.32 -13.97 -19.48
CA ALA A 522 4.59 -14.45 -20.01
C ALA A 522 5.10 -15.74 -19.34
N ASN A 523 4.67 -16.01 -18.10
CA ASN A 523 5.24 -17.09 -17.27
C ASN A 523 4.41 -18.39 -17.19
N TYR A 524 3.17 -18.43 -17.72
CA TYR A 524 2.33 -19.62 -17.68
C TYR A 524 1.80 -19.99 -19.08
N LYS A 525 2.19 -21.19 -19.55
CA LYS A 525 1.71 -21.78 -20.83
C LYS A 525 0.31 -22.39 -20.74
N ASP A 526 -0.39 -22.27 -19.61
CA ASP A 526 -1.65 -22.98 -19.36
C ASP A 526 -2.88 -22.06 -19.52
N GLU A 527 -3.50 -22.09 -20.70
CA GLU A 527 -4.59 -21.19 -21.13
C GLU A 527 -5.85 -21.25 -20.23
N HIS A 528 -6.06 -22.34 -19.49
CA HIS A 528 -7.29 -22.53 -18.71
C HIS A 528 -7.29 -21.77 -17.37
N GLN A 529 -6.16 -21.66 -16.67
CA GLN A 529 -6.04 -20.83 -15.45
C GLN A 529 -6.03 -19.32 -15.77
N LEU A 530 -5.53 -18.95 -16.96
CA LEU A 530 -5.47 -17.57 -17.46
C LEU A 530 -6.86 -16.93 -17.62
N ARG A 531 -7.89 -17.70 -17.99
CA ARG A 531 -9.25 -17.16 -18.18
C ARG A 531 -9.97 -16.86 -16.87
N THR A 532 -9.79 -17.69 -15.85
CA THR A 532 -10.37 -17.50 -14.52
C THR A 532 -9.71 -16.35 -13.76
N ASP A 533 -8.37 -16.23 -13.79
CA ASP A 533 -7.64 -15.15 -13.11
C ASP A 533 -7.93 -13.77 -13.77
N ARG A 534 -8.11 -13.73 -15.10
CA ARG A 534 -8.53 -12.52 -15.82
C ARG A 534 -9.94 -12.07 -15.45
N GLN A 535 -10.86 -13.00 -15.21
CA GLN A 535 -12.22 -12.68 -14.76
C GLN A 535 -12.27 -12.23 -13.29
N SER A 536 -11.38 -12.75 -12.44
CA SER A 536 -11.25 -12.39 -11.02
C SER A 536 -10.65 -10.99 -10.78
N ARG A 537 -9.65 -10.60 -11.57
CA ARG A 537 -8.91 -9.33 -11.36
C ARG A 537 -9.60 -8.08 -11.90
N LEU A 538 -10.52 -8.22 -12.86
CA LEU A 538 -11.29 -7.09 -13.40
C LEU A 538 -12.16 -6.42 -12.30
N PRO A 539 -12.87 -7.17 -11.44
CA PRO A 539 -13.51 -6.63 -10.23
C PRO A 539 -12.55 -5.91 -9.30
N GLU A 540 -11.40 -6.50 -8.97
CA GLU A 540 -10.40 -5.90 -8.06
C GLU A 540 -9.85 -4.58 -8.59
N GLN A 541 -9.54 -4.51 -9.90
CA GLN A 541 -9.06 -3.28 -10.52
C GLN A 541 -10.14 -2.18 -10.55
N ARG A 542 -11.41 -2.56 -10.75
CA ARG A 542 -12.53 -1.61 -10.66
C ARG A 542 -12.72 -1.10 -9.24
N GLU A 543 -12.61 -1.98 -8.25
CA GLU A 543 -12.75 -1.60 -6.85
C GLU A 543 -11.59 -0.70 -6.40
N TRP A 544 -10.37 -1.03 -6.80
CA TRP A 544 -9.21 -0.17 -6.58
C TRP A 544 -9.38 1.20 -7.23
N LYS A 545 -9.86 1.27 -8.47
CA LYS A 545 -10.20 2.55 -9.12
C LYS A 545 -11.24 3.34 -8.32
N LYS A 546 -12.30 2.71 -7.82
CA LYS A 546 -13.30 3.38 -6.97
C LYS A 546 -12.68 3.92 -5.70
N ARG A 547 -11.79 3.16 -5.04
CA ARG A 547 -11.06 3.61 -3.85
C ARG A 547 -10.23 4.86 -4.16
N LEU A 548 -9.48 4.88 -5.27
CA LEU A 548 -8.72 6.06 -5.71
C LEU A 548 -9.63 7.27 -5.92
N VAL A 549 -10.75 7.10 -6.64
CA VAL A 549 -11.72 8.19 -6.89
C VAL A 549 -12.33 8.71 -5.59
N SER A 550 -12.67 7.83 -4.64
CA SER A 550 -13.20 8.19 -3.32
C SER A 550 -12.21 9.07 -2.53
N THR A 551 -10.91 8.76 -2.61
CA THR A 551 -9.88 9.62 -2.02
C THR A 551 -9.84 11.01 -2.67
N VAL A 552 -9.96 11.09 -4.01
CA VAL A 552 -10.02 12.38 -4.72
C VAL A 552 -11.28 13.17 -4.35
N ASP A 553 -12.39 12.50 -4.08
CA ASP A 553 -13.63 13.17 -3.66
C ASP A 553 -13.46 13.91 -2.33
N LYS A 554 -12.60 13.44 -1.40
CA LYS A 554 -12.25 14.20 -0.19
C LYS A 554 -11.61 15.56 -0.52
N LEU A 555 -10.70 15.60 -1.49
CA LEU A 555 -10.08 16.85 -1.94
C LEU A 555 -11.11 17.77 -2.63
N LYS A 556 -12.05 17.21 -3.39
CA LYS A 556 -13.16 17.99 -3.97
C LYS A 556 -14.05 18.59 -2.88
N ASP A 557 -14.34 17.83 -1.82
CA ASP A 557 -15.13 18.31 -0.69
C ASP A 557 -14.42 19.45 0.04
N SER A 558 -13.13 19.31 0.35
CA SER A 558 -12.33 20.37 0.96
C SER A 558 -12.28 21.63 0.08
N PHE A 559 -12.11 21.47 -1.23
CA PHE A 559 -12.13 22.58 -2.19
C PHE A 559 -13.50 23.28 -2.21
N CYS A 560 -14.60 22.52 -2.27
CA CYS A 560 -15.94 23.11 -2.30
C CYS A 560 -16.28 23.81 -0.97
N GLN A 561 -15.85 23.22 0.14
CA GLN A 561 -16.00 23.81 1.47
C GLN A 561 -15.22 25.11 1.60
N LEU A 562 -13.96 25.15 1.15
CA LEU A 562 -13.15 26.38 1.14
C LEU A 562 -13.87 27.51 0.41
N HIS A 563 -14.30 27.28 -0.83
CA HIS A 563 -14.95 28.32 -1.62
C HIS A 563 -16.36 28.68 -1.13
N ALA A 564 -17.07 27.75 -0.49
CA ALA A 564 -18.32 28.07 0.18
C ALA A 564 -18.07 29.00 1.38
N LEU A 565 -17.04 28.72 2.19
CA LEU A 565 -16.69 29.56 3.34
C LEU A 565 -16.21 30.95 2.91
N GLU A 566 -15.37 31.06 1.88
CA GLU A 566 -14.95 32.34 1.29
C GLU A 566 -16.13 33.19 0.78
N LEU A 567 -17.21 32.54 0.34
CA LEU A 567 -18.41 33.21 -0.15
C LEU A 567 -19.34 33.65 0.99
N ILE A 568 -19.50 32.76 1.97
CA ILE A 568 -20.46 32.93 3.07
C ILE A 568 -19.92 33.86 4.14
N PHE A 569 -18.62 33.82 4.44
CA PHE A 569 -18.03 34.61 5.52
C PHE A 569 -17.13 35.71 4.99
N ASN A 570 -17.20 36.88 5.62
CA ASN A 570 -16.30 38.00 5.35
C ASN A 570 -14.97 37.85 6.09
N GLU A 571 -14.00 38.70 5.76
CA GLU A 571 -12.69 38.76 6.43
C GLU A 571 -12.82 38.99 7.95
N ASP A 572 -13.89 39.67 8.39
CA ASP A 572 -14.20 39.94 9.80
C ASP A 572 -14.87 38.75 10.54
N GLY A 573 -15.19 37.67 9.82
CA GLY A 573 -15.87 36.47 10.35
C GLY A 573 -17.38 36.56 10.41
N ASP A 574 -17.98 37.68 9.97
CA ASP A 574 -19.43 37.84 9.85
C ASP A 574 -19.98 37.07 8.64
N SER A 575 -21.17 36.49 8.80
CA SER A 575 -21.86 35.80 7.71
C SER A 575 -22.56 36.79 6.78
N ASN A 576 -22.32 36.68 5.48
CA ASN A 576 -23.10 37.29 4.41
C ASN A 576 -24.45 36.61 4.20
N LEU A 577 -24.60 35.39 4.70
CA LEU A 577 -25.83 34.60 4.61
C LEU A 577 -26.55 34.61 5.95
N THR A 578 -27.30 35.68 6.22
CA THR A 578 -28.08 35.87 7.45
C THR A 578 -29.55 36.09 7.15
N ALA A 579 -30.42 35.76 8.10
CA ALA A 579 -31.87 35.95 7.98
C ALA A 579 -32.26 37.42 7.74
N ASP A 580 -31.46 38.34 8.29
CA ASP A 580 -31.62 39.79 8.15
C ASP A 580 -31.68 40.27 6.70
N MET A 581 -31.08 39.53 5.75
CA MET A 581 -31.12 39.88 4.33
C MET A 581 -32.54 39.87 3.77
N TYR A 582 -33.43 39.07 4.36
CA TYR A 582 -34.81 38.95 3.91
C TYR A 582 -35.78 39.69 4.84
N ILE A 583 -35.56 39.62 6.16
CA ILE A 583 -36.48 40.15 7.16
C ILE A 583 -36.53 41.69 7.17
N ASN A 584 -35.45 42.36 6.76
CA ASN A 584 -35.36 43.83 6.80
C ASN A 584 -35.84 44.52 5.51
N LEU A 585 -36.25 43.78 4.47
CA LEU A 585 -36.58 44.34 3.16
C LEU A 585 -37.92 45.09 3.13
N ASP A 586 -38.91 44.62 3.89
CA ASP A 586 -40.26 45.20 3.90
C ASP A 586 -40.30 46.65 4.43
N GLY A 587 -39.26 47.09 5.15
CA GLY A 587 -39.14 48.47 5.63
C GLY A 587 -38.80 49.51 4.55
N ASN A 588 -38.26 49.08 3.40
CA ASN A 588 -37.76 49.94 2.32
C ASN A 588 -38.38 49.61 0.94
N ALA A 589 -39.62 49.12 0.91
CA ALA A 589 -40.25 48.53 -0.27
C ALA A 589 -40.29 49.43 -1.54
N ASP A 590 -40.35 50.75 -1.38
CA ASP A 590 -40.52 51.69 -2.50
C ASP A 590 -39.22 52.01 -3.28
N GLU A 591 -38.05 51.55 -2.81
CA GLU A 591 -36.72 51.81 -3.42
C GLU A 591 -36.01 50.55 -3.94
N ILE A 592 -36.70 49.40 -4.01
CA ILE A 592 -36.07 48.12 -4.32
C ILE A 592 -35.92 47.91 -5.83
N GLU A 593 -34.66 47.84 -6.29
CA GLU A 593 -34.34 47.27 -7.59
C GLU A 593 -34.27 45.74 -7.48
N TRP A 594 -35.17 45.05 -8.18
CA TRP A 594 -35.25 43.58 -8.15
C TRP A 594 -34.04 42.94 -8.81
N LEU A 595 -33.15 42.40 -7.98
CA LEU A 595 -31.95 41.64 -8.36
C LEU A 595 -31.76 40.50 -7.35
N PRO A 596 -31.14 39.37 -7.74
CA PRO A 596 -30.74 38.34 -6.78
C PRO A 596 -29.84 38.92 -5.68
N SER A 597 -29.88 38.38 -4.46
CA SER A 597 -29.04 38.85 -3.36
C SER A 597 -27.55 38.71 -3.67
N GLN A 598 -26.74 39.61 -3.10
CA GLN A 598 -25.31 39.74 -3.41
C GLN A 598 -24.53 38.42 -3.27
N ILE A 599 -24.88 37.59 -2.28
CA ILE A 599 -24.22 36.30 -2.10
C ILE A 599 -24.46 35.34 -3.26
N PHE A 600 -25.66 35.31 -3.85
CA PHE A 600 -25.97 34.44 -4.99
C PHE A 600 -25.44 35.02 -6.31
N GLN A 601 -25.36 36.34 -6.44
CA GLN A 601 -24.59 36.98 -7.53
C GLN A 601 -23.10 36.60 -7.44
N GLY A 602 -22.52 36.67 -6.23
CA GLY A 602 -21.15 36.25 -5.95
C GLY A 602 -20.91 34.77 -6.26
N LEU A 603 -21.85 33.89 -5.90
CA LEU A 603 -21.81 32.47 -6.27
C LEU A 603 -21.76 32.27 -7.78
N PHE A 604 -22.63 32.95 -8.54
CA PHE A 604 -22.64 32.89 -10.00
C PHE A 604 -21.30 33.33 -10.60
N LEU A 605 -20.75 34.45 -10.13
CA LEU A 605 -19.45 34.96 -10.60
C LEU A 605 -18.31 33.98 -10.28
N LYS A 606 -18.25 33.47 -9.05
CA LYS A 606 -17.24 32.49 -8.61
C LYS A 606 -17.29 31.22 -9.46
N LEU A 607 -18.48 30.69 -9.73
CA LEU A 607 -18.67 29.51 -10.59
C LEU A 607 -18.19 29.77 -12.02
N ASN A 608 -18.45 30.94 -12.58
CA ASN A 608 -17.96 31.28 -13.92
C ASN A 608 -16.43 31.40 -13.97
N THR A 609 -15.81 31.96 -12.94
CA THR A 609 -14.34 32.04 -12.85
C THR A 609 -13.73 30.63 -12.78
N ILE A 610 -14.23 29.78 -11.88
CA ILE A 610 -13.78 28.38 -11.77
C ILE A 610 -14.04 27.61 -13.07
N ALA A 611 -15.20 27.81 -13.70
CA ALA A 611 -15.53 27.18 -14.97
C ALA A 611 -14.57 27.59 -16.10
N SER A 612 -14.23 28.88 -16.19
CA SER A 612 -13.29 29.40 -17.19
C SER A 612 -11.90 28.80 -17.00
N ILE A 613 -11.38 28.82 -15.76
CA ILE A 613 -10.07 28.25 -15.45
C ILE A 613 -10.06 26.74 -15.72
N ALA A 614 -11.10 26.03 -15.29
CA ALA A 614 -11.21 24.59 -15.51
C ALA A 614 -11.33 24.23 -17.00
N ALA A 615 -12.01 25.03 -17.82
CA ALA A 615 -12.09 24.80 -19.27
C ALA A 615 -10.71 24.82 -19.94
N ASP A 616 -9.83 25.74 -19.52
CA ASP A 616 -8.47 25.86 -20.02
C ASP A 616 -7.56 24.70 -19.55
N MET A 617 -7.77 24.21 -18.32
CA MET A 617 -6.95 23.15 -17.71
C MET A 617 -7.39 21.74 -18.13
N PHE A 618 -8.68 21.54 -18.38
CA PHE A 618 -9.30 20.24 -18.68
C PHE A 618 -9.81 20.13 -20.11
N VAL A 619 -9.01 20.56 -21.09
CA VAL A 619 -9.37 20.46 -22.52
C VAL A 619 -9.76 19.02 -22.89
N GLY A 620 -11.00 18.83 -23.35
CA GLY A 620 -11.54 17.51 -23.69
C GLY A 620 -12.09 16.68 -22.51
N ARG A 621 -12.14 17.25 -21.30
CA ARG A 621 -12.65 16.61 -20.06
C ARG A 621 -13.66 17.49 -19.32
N GLU A 622 -14.52 18.15 -20.09
CA GLU A 622 -15.53 19.12 -19.59
C GLU A 622 -16.41 18.57 -18.46
N ARG A 623 -16.69 17.26 -18.47
CA ARG A 623 -17.46 16.58 -17.42
C ARG A 623 -16.87 16.78 -16.02
N PHE A 624 -15.55 16.90 -15.91
CA PHE A 624 -14.90 17.14 -14.62
C PHE A 624 -15.32 18.49 -14.04
N ALA A 625 -15.20 19.56 -14.84
CA ALA A 625 -15.60 20.91 -14.45
C ALA A 625 -17.09 20.93 -14.07
N THR A 626 -17.96 20.31 -14.87
CA THR A 626 -19.40 20.23 -14.57
C THR A 626 -19.70 19.58 -13.22
N LEU A 627 -19.03 18.47 -12.89
CA LEU A 627 -19.24 17.77 -11.61
C LEU A 627 -18.70 18.56 -10.42
N LEU A 628 -17.60 19.29 -10.60
CA LEU A 628 -17.04 20.16 -9.57
C LEU A 628 -17.99 21.34 -9.27
N LEU A 629 -18.47 22.01 -10.32
CA LEU A 629 -19.41 23.13 -10.19
C LEU A 629 -20.73 22.68 -9.57
N MET A 630 -21.24 21.50 -9.97
CA MET A 630 -22.43 20.90 -9.37
C MET A 630 -22.25 20.70 -7.86
N ARG A 631 -21.12 20.15 -7.45
CA ARG A 631 -20.82 19.90 -6.04
C ARG A 631 -20.68 21.20 -5.26
N LEU A 632 -20.02 22.22 -5.81
CA LEU A 632 -19.87 23.54 -5.17
C LEU A 632 -21.22 24.23 -4.93
N VAL A 633 -22.12 24.25 -5.93
CA VAL A 633 -23.46 24.83 -5.75
C VAL A 633 -24.25 24.07 -4.68
N GLU A 634 -24.20 22.74 -4.71
CA GLU A 634 -24.85 21.91 -3.70
C GLU A 634 -24.29 22.17 -2.29
N THR A 635 -22.98 22.33 -2.15
CA THR A 635 -22.34 22.65 -0.85
C THR A 635 -22.88 23.96 -0.29
N VAL A 636 -22.96 25.02 -1.09
CA VAL A 636 -23.49 26.33 -0.63
C VAL A 636 -24.97 26.22 -0.27
N MET A 637 -25.79 25.56 -1.09
CA MET A 637 -27.22 25.41 -0.80
C MET A 637 -27.49 24.51 0.41
N LEU A 638 -26.66 23.49 0.63
CA LEU A 638 -26.76 22.65 1.83
C LEU A 638 -26.45 23.45 3.09
N TRP A 639 -25.49 24.38 3.04
CA TRP A 639 -25.18 25.25 4.17
C TRP A 639 -26.40 26.10 4.57
N LEU A 640 -27.05 26.77 3.61
CA LEU A 640 -28.31 27.49 3.84
C LEU A 640 -29.42 26.58 4.37
N SER A 641 -29.57 25.39 3.79
CA SER A 641 -30.61 24.45 4.19
C SER A 641 -30.44 23.94 5.64
N GLN A 642 -29.19 23.84 6.11
CA GLN A 642 -28.84 23.23 7.40
C GLN A 642 -28.51 24.26 8.49
N ASP A 643 -28.40 25.54 8.16
CA ASP A 643 -28.15 26.59 9.14
C ASP A 643 -29.37 26.82 10.04
N GLN A 644 -29.36 26.18 11.21
CA GLN A 644 -30.45 26.29 12.17
C GLN A 644 -30.62 27.73 12.68
N SER A 645 -29.53 28.47 12.88
CA SER A 645 -29.61 29.84 13.40
C SER A 645 -30.33 30.77 12.43
N PHE A 646 -30.01 30.66 11.14
CA PHE A 646 -30.71 31.37 10.06
C PHE A 646 -32.21 31.07 10.07
N TRP A 647 -32.60 29.80 10.23
CA TRP A 647 -34.00 29.43 10.21
C TRP A 647 -34.76 29.75 11.49
N ASP A 648 -34.10 29.70 12.66
CA ASP A 648 -34.70 30.12 13.93
C ASP A 648 -35.06 31.61 13.86
N ASP A 649 -34.19 32.46 13.30
CA ASP A 649 -34.47 33.88 13.11
C ASP A 649 -35.64 34.15 12.15
N ILE A 650 -35.77 33.35 11.08
CA ILE A 650 -36.89 33.47 10.13
C ILE A 650 -38.22 32.98 10.72
N GLN A 651 -38.20 31.90 11.50
CA GLN A 651 -39.41 31.21 11.97
C GLN A 651 -39.90 31.73 13.33
N GLU A 652 -38.98 32.02 14.25
CA GLU A 652 -39.26 32.36 15.64
C GLU A 652 -38.64 33.71 16.06
N GLY A 653 -37.97 34.41 15.14
CA GLY A 653 -37.31 35.67 15.41
C GLY A 653 -38.28 36.84 15.72
N PRO A 654 -37.74 37.96 16.22
CA PRO A 654 -38.54 39.11 16.68
C PRO A 654 -39.28 39.84 15.55
N ARG A 655 -38.83 39.66 14.30
CA ARG A 655 -39.45 40.22 13.10
C ARG A 655 -39.78 39.06 12.15
N PRO A 656 -41.06 38.85 11.79
CA PRO A 656 -41.43 37.80 10.87
C PRO A 656 -41.01 38.13 9.43
N LEU A 657 -40.84 37.10 8.60
CA LEU A 657 -40.64 37.26 7.16
C LEU A 657 -41.84 38.00 6.53
N GLY A 658 -41.60 39.12 5.86
CA GLY A 658 -42.64 39.91 5.20
C GLY A 658 -42.80 39.60 3.70
N PRO A 659 -43.80 40.22 3.04
CA PRO A 659 -44.13 39.98 1.63
C PRO A 659 -42.95 40.17 0.67
N VAL A 660 -42.21 41.26 0.83
CA VAL A 660 -41.05 41.60 -0.02
C VAL A 660 -39.90 40.64 0.27
N GLY A 661 -39.67 40.33 1.54
CA GLY A 661 -38.69 39.33 1.95
C GLY A 661 -38.94 37.95 1.32
N LEU A 662 -40.19 37.49 1.29
CA LEU A 662 -40.57 36.23 0.65
C LEU A 662 -40.34 36.26 -0.87
N GLN A 663 -40.68 37.36 -1.54
CA GLN A 663 -40.42 37.52 -2.98
C GLN A 663 -38.92 37.47 -3.29
N GLN A 664 -38.08 38.17 -2.52
CA GLN A 664 -36.62 38.13 -2.68
C GLN A 664 -36.06 36.72 -2.46
N PHE A 665 -36.57 36.01 -1.45
CA PHE A 665 -36.17 34.63 -1.17
C PHE A 665 -36.48 33.70 -2.35
N TYR A 666 -37.68 33.83 -2.94
CA TYR A 666 -38.06 33.07 -4.13
C TYR A 666 -37.19 33.42 -5.34
N LEU A 667 -36.91 34.72 -5.54
CA LEU A 667 -36.04 35.20 -6.60
C LEU A 667 -34.64 34.57 -6.50
N ASP A 668 -34.06 34.54 -5.31
CA ASP A 668 -32.73 33.97 -5.06
C ASP A 668 -32.67 32.47 -5.35
N MET A 669 -33.66 31.73 -4.88
CA MET A 669 -33.78 30.30 -5.16
C MET A 669 -34.07 30.02 -6.64
N THR A 670 -34.78 30.89 -7.33
CA THR A 670 -34.99 30.80 -8.79
C THR A 670 -33.72 31.13 -9.55
N PHE A 671 -32.95 32.12 -9.10
CA PHE A 671 -31.67 32.47 -9.70
C PHE A 671 -30.67 31.32 -9.63
N VAL A 672 -30.52 30.66 -8.48
CA VAL A 672 -29.67 29.47 -8.33
C VAL A 672 -30.04 28.36 -9.30
N ARG A 673 -31.34 28.04 -9.39
CA ARG A 673 -31.83 27.03 -10.34
C ARG A 673 -31.60 27.47 -11.79
N TYR A 674 -31.82 28.74 -12.08
CA TYR A 674 -31.70 29.32 -13.41
C TYR A 674 -30.26 29.23 -13.91
N PHE A 675 -29.27 29.79 -13.20
CA PHE A 675 -27.89 29.75 -13.68
C PHE A 675 -27.31 28.34 -13.68
N ALA A 676 -27.71 27.46 -12.74
CA ALA A 676 -27.25 26.08 -12.73
C ALA A 676 -27.75 25.29 -13.95
N SER A 677 -28.95 25.59 -14.43
CA SER A 677 -29.51 24.99 -15.64
C SER A 677 -28.75 25.44 -16.89
N GLN A 678 -28.42 26.74 -16.98
CA GLN A 678 -27.65 27.31 -18.10
C GLN A 678 -26.22 26.75 -18.14
N GLY A 679 -25.58 26.63 -16.98
CA GLY A 679 -24.21 26.12 -16.84
C GLY A 679 -24.07 24.59 -16.93
N ARG A 680 -25.18 23.85 -17.14
CA ARG A 680 -25.23 22.37 -17.22
C ARG A 680 -24.78 21.62 -15.97
N TYR A 681 -24.72 22.27 -14.82
CA TYR A 681 -24.41 21.66 -13.52
C TYR A 681 -25.64 21.56 -12.59
N PHE A 682 -26.85 21.74 -13.13
CA PHE A 682 -28.09 21.48 -12.42
C PHE A 682 -28.29 19.98 -12.14
N SER A 683 -28.58 19.64 -10.89
CA SER A 683 -28.76 18.26 -10.45
C SER A 683 -30.14 18.03 -9.82
N ARG A 684 -30.56 16.76 -9.74
CA ARG A 684 -31.77 16.38 -9.00
C ARG A 684 -31.65 16.68 -7.50
N ASN A 685 -30.46 16.56 -6.95
CA ASN A 685 -30.21 16.84 -5.54
C ASN A 685 -30.35 18.34 -5.26
N LEU A 686 -29.74 19.18 -6.11
CA LEU A 686 -29.88 20.63 -6.04
C LEU A 686 -31.35 21.05 -6.14
N ASN A 687 -32.11 20.50 -7.09
CA ASN A 687 -33.53 20.81 -7.22
C ASN A 687 -34.34 20.46 -5.96
N ARG A 688 -34.00 19.34 -5.32
CA ARG A 688 -34.62 18.94 -4.05
C ARG A 688 -34.28 19.94 -2.94
N ILE A 689 -32.99 20.23 -2.74
CA ILE A 689 -32.53 21.16 -1.69
C ILE A 689 -33.19 22.54 -1.86
N VAL A 690 -33.16 23.09 -3.07
CA VAL A 690 -33.79 24.39 -3.38
C VAL A 690 -35.31 24.34 -3.17
N GLY A 691 -35.96 23.24 -3.54
CA GLY A 691 -37.39 23.04 -3.30
C GLY A 691 -37.75 22.99 -1.81
N ASP A 692 -36.97 22.27 -1.01
CA ASP A 692 -37.15 22.15 0.44
C ASP A 692 -36.96 23.52 1.12
N ILE A 693 -35.92 24.27 0.71
CA ILE A 693 -35.66 25.63 1.17
C ILE A 693 -36.86 26.56 0.85
N ARG A 694 -37.37 26.56 -0.40
CA ARG A 694 -38.55 27.35 -0.78
C ARG A 694 -39.77 26.97 0.05
N SER A 695 -40.04 25.68 0.22
CA SER A 695 -41.18 25.20 1.00
C SER A 695 -41.09 25.64 2.46
N ARG A 696 -39.89 25.63 3.04
CA ARG A 696 -39.66 26.09 4.42
C ARG A 696 -39.90 27.59 4.57
N ALA A 697 -39.43 28.40 3.62
CA ALA A 697 -39.70 29.85 3.60
C ALA A 697 -41.20 30.17 3.46
N VAL A 698 -41.92 29.48 2.56
CA VAL A 698 -43.38 29.63 2.40
C VAL A 698 -44.13 29.25 3.68
N SER A 699 -43.71 28.17 4.34
CA SER A 699 -44.30 27.75 5.60
C SER A 699 -44.09 28.79 6.70
N ALA A 700 -42.89 29.36 6.79
CA ALA A 700 -42.57 30.41 7.77
C ALA A 700 -43.37 31.71 7.52
N PHE A 701 -43.55 32.09 6.25
CA PHE A 701 -44.42 33.21 5.90
C PHE A 701 -45.89 32.92 6.23
N SER A 702 -46.39 31.73 5.90
CA SER A 702 -47.79 31.36 6.16
C SER A 702 -48.14 31.38 7.65
N SER A 703 -47.20 31.08 8.55
CA SER A 703 -47.43 31.15 10.00
C SER A 703 -47.70 32.57 10.51
N THR A 704 -47.42 33.61 9.72
CA THR A 704 -47.78 35.00 10.03
C THR A 704 -49.27 35.30 9.82
N GLY A 705 -50.02 34.37 9.19
CA GLY A 705 -51.44 34.52 8.87
C GLY A 705 -51.72 35.15 7.50
N MET A 706 -50.69 35.45 6.71
CA MET A 706 -50.81 35.94 5.33
C MET A 706 -50.75 34.79 4.32
N ASP A 707 -51.46 34.93 3.19
CA ASP A 707 -51.45 33.94 2.10
C ASP A 707 -50.23 34.14 1.19
N PRO A 708 -49.27 33.20 1.10
CA PRO A 708 -48.12 33.31 0.22
C PRO A 708 -48.48 33.51 -1.26
N LEU A 709 -49.58 32.89 -1.73
CA LEU A 709 -50.01 32.98 -3.13
C LEU A 709 -50.53 34.37 -3.50
N SER A 710 -50.94 35.17 -2.51
CA SER A 710 -51.38 36.55 -2.73
C SER A 710 -50.22 37.52 -2.98
N VAL A 711 -49.00 37.12 -2.62
CA VAL A 711 -47.81 37.96 -2.69
C VAL A 711 -46.86 37.52 -3.79
N LEU A 712 -46.74 36.22 -4.06
CA LEU A 712 -45.79 35.70 -5.05
C LEU A 712 -46.23 36.01 -6.49
N PRO A 713 -45.36 36.66 -7.30
CA PRO A 713 -45.57 36.79 -8.75
C PRO A 713 -45.58 35.45 -9.49
N GLU A 714 -45.95 35.48 -10.78
CA GLU A 714 -45.83 34.32 -11.67
C GLU A 714 -44.36 33.91 -11.89
N GLU A 715 -44.10 32.62 -12.12
CA GLU A 715 -42.73 32.08 -12.32
C GLU A 715 -41.97 32.75 -13.49
N ASP A 716 -42.69 33.21 -14.53
CA ASP A 716 -42.09 33.90 -15.67
C ASP A 716 -41.45 35.25 -15.25
N TRP A 717 -42.06 35.96 -14.29
CA TRP A 717 -41.52 37.21 -13.76
C TRP A 717 -40.16 37.01 -13.09
N PHE A 718 -40.02 35.96 -12.28
CA PHE A 718 -38.74 35.61 -11.65
C PHE A 718 -37.70 35.22 -12.70
N THR A 719 -38.12 34.48 -13.74
CA THR A 719 -37.23 34.03 -14.81
C THR A 719 -36.67 35.21 -15.61
N ASP A 720 -37.50 36.21 -15.93
CA ASP A 720 -37.08 37.43 -16.63
C ASP A 720 -36.04 38.23 -15.84
N ILE A 721 -36.24 38.36 -14.52
CA ILE A 721 -35.29 39.03 -13.63
C ILE A 721 -33.98 38.24 -13.54
N CYS A 722 -34.06 36.92 -13.43
CA CYS A 722 -32.87 36.06 -13.43
C CYS A 722 -32.06 36.18 -14.74
N GLN A 723 -32.74 36.26 -15.88
CA GLN A 723 -32.13 36.47 -17.19
C GLN A 723 -31.42 37.84 -17.25
N ASP A 724 -32.10 38.93 -16.86
CA ASP A 724 -31.51 40.28 -16.84
C ASP A 724 -30.30 40.34 -15.88
N ALA A 725 -30.38 39.69 -14.71
CA ALA A 725 -29.28 39.59 -13.77
C ALA A 725 -28.07 38.83 -14.35
N VAL A 726 -28.28 37.68 -14.99
CA VAL A 726 -27.20 36.93 -15.66
C VAL A 726 -26.56 37.75 -16.78
N ASP A 727 -27.34 38.42 -17.61
CA ASP A 727 -26.83 39.22 -18.72
C ASP A 727 -25.99 40.41 -18.21
N ARG A 728 -26.47 41.11 -17.17
CA ARG A 728 -25.72 42.18 -16.50
C ARG A 728 -24.41 41.67 -15.91
N LEU A 729 -24.44 40.58 -15.14
CA LEU A 729 -23.27 39.99 -14.49
C LEU A 729 -22.26 39.40 -15.48
N SER A 730 -22.73 38.94 -16.65
CA SER A 730 -21.89 38.41 -17.72
C SER A 730 -21.36 39.48 -18.68
N GLY A 731 -21.72 40.76 -18.47
CA GLY A 731 -21.32 41.87 -19.34
C GLY A 731 -21.96 41.87 -20.73
N ARG A 732 -23.10 41.19 -20.92
CA ARG A 732 -23.86 41.22 -22.17
C ARG A 732 -24.82 42.42 -22.18
N PRO A 733 -24.80 43.29 -23.20
CA PRO A 733 -25.69 44.45 -23.24
C PRO A 733 -27.14 44.00 -23.45
N ARG A 734 -28.08 44.69 -22.78
CA ARG A 734 -29.52 44.57 -23.03
C ARG A 734 -29.83 44.66 -24.52
N VAL A 735 -30.39 43.61 -25.11
CA VAL A 735 -31.18 43.78 -26.33
C VAL A 735 -32.48 44.44 -25.89
N ALA A 736 -32.57 45.75 -26.06
CA ALA A 736 -33.81 46.47 -25.80
C ALA A 736 -34.91 45.88 -26.69
N ASN A 737 -35.95 45.34 -26.05
CA ASN A 737 -37.18 44.91 -26.71
C ASN A 737 -37.77 46.11 -27.49
N GLY A 738 -37.50 46.13 -28.79
CA GLY A 738 -38.37 46.70 -29.80
C GLY A 738 -38.74 45.56 -30.73
N GLU A 739 -40.01 45.16 -30.72
CA GLU A 739 -40.61 44.11 -31.53
C GLU A 739 -39.95 43.94 -32.91
N ARG A 740 -39.38 42.75 -33.15
CA ARG A 740 -39.41 42.04 -34.43
C ARG A 740 -38.82 40.65 -34.27
N ASP A 741 -39.70 39.66 -34.29
CA ASP A 741 -39.36 38.27 -34.58
C ASP A 741 -38.48 38.20 -35.83
N LEU A 742 -37.24 37.75 -35.68
CA LEU A 742 -36.36 37.38 -36.79
C LEU A 742 -36.27 35.86 -37.01
N ASN A 743 -37.20 35.09 -36.43
CA ASN A 743 -37.31 33.65 -36.68
C ASN A 743 -38.66 33.32 -37.33
N SER A 744 -38.83 33.71 -38.59
CA SER A 744 -39.76 33.04 -39.49
C SER A 744 -39.06 32.73 -40.81
N PRO A 745 -38.91 31.45 -41.19
CA PRO A 745 -38.30 31.06 -42.45
C PRO A 745 -39.39 31.00 -43.52
N THR A 746 -39.66 32.08 -44.26
CA THR A 746 -40.39 31.99 -45.53
C THR A 746 -40.25 33.25 -46.40
N ALA A 747 -39.96 33.01 -47.69
CA ALA A 747 -40.06 33.88 -48.87
C ALA A 747 -39.07 35.08 -48.97
N SER A 748 -38.00 35.05 -49.79
CA SER A 748 -37.93 35.06 -51.28
C SER A 748 -38.13 36.45 -51.95
N VAL A 749 -36.98 36.99 -52.42
CA VAL A 749 -36.69 37.67 -53.71
C VAL A 749 -37.10 39.15 -53.94
N SER A 750 -36.08 39.89 -54.44
CA SER A 750 -36.05 41.11 -55.27
C SER A 750 -35.67 42.40 -54.53
N ALA A 751 -34.88 43.34 -55.04
CA ALA A 751 -33.92 43.43 -56.15
C ALA A 751 -33.12 44.74 -55.95
N GLN A 752 -31.97 44.86 -56.63
CA GLN A 752 -31.14 46.07 -56.87
C GLN A 752 -30.21 46.51 -55.71
N SER A 753 -28.96 46.93 -55.89
CA SER A 753 -27.93 46.84 -56.94
C SER A 753 -26.72 47.67 -56.48
N ILE A 754 -25.48 47.14 -56.64
CA ILE A 754 -24.20 47.85 -56.91
C ILE A 754 -23.63 48.71 -55.73
N SER A 755 -22.37 48.67 -55.28
CA SER A 755 -21.08 48.50 -55.97
C SER A 755 -19.97 47.83 -55.13
N SER A 756 -19.12 47.12 -55.86
CA SER A 756 -17.78 46.61 -55.56
C SER A 756 -16.79 47.57 -54.89
N VAL A 757 -15.89 47.05 -54.04
CA VAL A 757 -14.42 47.00 -54.28
C VAL A 757 -13.85 45.75 -53.57
N LYS A 758 -13.31 44.82 -54.37
CA LYS A 758 -12.35 43.78 -53.96
C LYS A 758 -10.95 44.40 -53.97
N SER A 759 -10.11 44.07 -52.99
CA SER A 759 -8.66 44.03 -53.21
C SER A 759 -8.14 42.63 -52.92
N HIS A 760 -7.59 42.00 -53.96
CA HIS A 760 -6.58 40.94 -53.87
C HIS A 760 -5.32 41.55 -53.21
N GLY A 761 -4.56 40.87 -52.35
CA GLY A 761 -3.89 39.60 -52.61
C GLY A 761 -2.75 39.82 -53.60
N SER A 762 -1.51 39.97 -53.13
CA SER A 762 -0.27 39.61 -53.84
C SER A 762 1.00 39.98 -53.06
N TYR A 763 1.73 38.94 -52.66
CA TYR A 763 3.18 38.70 -52.59
C TYR A 763 3.70 38.18 -51.26
#